data_AF-A0A643F6N4-F1
#
_entry.id   AF-A0A643F6N4-F1
#
_cell.length_a   1.000
_cell.length_b   1.000
_cell.length_c   1.000
_cell.angle_alpha   90.00
_cell.angle_beta   90.00
_cell.angle_gamma   90.00
#
_symmetry.space_group_name_H-M   'P 1'
#
loop_
_entity.id
_entity.type
_entity.pdbx_description
1 polymer ?
#
loop_
_entity_poly.entity_id
_entity_poly.type
_entity_poly.pdbx_seq_one_letter_code
_entity_poly.pdbx_strand_id
1 'polypeptide(L)'
;MTTQISRDSFAPEQRYSGLYLQQGRMILDADWNELSDLQKSRLAEALRDAIASGAPRSGGLALVADAGDGGKVKVQPGVLYVDGVPARFPGSALTALTAQPDYPWAGAYPGKKLVLYADVWDRPVTALERPELMDPALHGADTATRSQTLLQVKWCANTLDPLDPAVNPPIGNGLATLTLRKIDSGSDPCNPCAAQVAVNERLGNYLFRVEVHDVDPAAKTVTLKWSRDNGAEACASATPPPGFDQGDWVWEYFDADTERLLGLHLNGSTPKPRGLIHEAWNVPTGADEPKAFARQWDGYGVFRTDTGALVKGRDRGVTLATAAAGDPAHGSCWVAGNDLLVNLENLALRLSVKSRQFVPGDHWLATIREAVQASGDVVLNQAPPQGVRHHFLRLGTLLDDGSLQPPTDAERRRLAFPPLSDLRAADVGFTEQCNPLFHGAQNVQQALDALCNLGAQNVHYTPPACAVEPSVRSLLGLANSPSTVDVVLDALLCGLRANDVPLDKSDAALCSDLKADSVVTVQDALKALCLHSGGCEVVVRDSDQLMKRLKQAAEDKKGNLWLKLCAGTYEIPEDLSLTSLTSLRLSGESAAASQIIVGAQRLRLQAGAIVLEDLGWTFKQPAAQLGLQGATVTVRDCTGLREAEQPGGPALVQVASPEGQTATLHWQSSDWTAWVAPDLKFGWKPGGATAADKDFLKTLQRHVENLLKQAPAEALDKSLAQLAEAWQALGVERWRAWSAALPKAPLIPRVRYLAQGQPQVARLSQLPQFLGSGGTASAEQIQTALDGLARLVAAGQPDHVLALADTQVGGDIGHSRLQGWLLMLNGLKEGSPTTPPTLHAVQVSPVVTPGGATLRIADVSLSGVRSAQPPKAVDGSSGTLQASVPGLGRLLLDQNRFEWPGSVFTAGGWIGQGNTWDFDAFDNLRPGVALCDRATFTGNVLEGYTDNTHIPCTAGGMQSGLNVLIELRPPQ
;
A
#
# COMPACT_ATOMS: atom_id res chain seq x y z
N MET A 1 51.87 -41.73 -24.46
CA MET A 1 53.28 -41.32 -24.64
C MET A 1 53.48 -40.02 -23.89
N THR A 2 54.56 -39.84 -23.13
CA THR A 2 54.89 -38.54 -22.51
C THR A 2 55.75 -37.70 -23.44
N THR A 3 55.91 -36.42 -23.11
CA THR A 3 56.74 -35.52 -23.92
C THR A 3 58.23 -35.81 -23.71
N GLN A 4 58.98 -35.97 -24.80
CA GLN A 4 60.45 -36.06 -24.74
C GLN A 4 61.01 -34.67 -24.45
N ILE A 5 61.48 -34.44 -23.21
CA ILE A 5 62.05 -33.16 -22.77
C ILE A 5 63.38 -33.39 -22.06
N SER A 6 64.29 -32.44 -22.19
CA SER A 6 65.65 -32.57 -21.65
C SER A 6 65.69 -32.37 -20.13
N ARG A 7 64.86 -31.46 -19.60
CA ARG A 7 64.73 -31.09 -18.19
C ARG A 7 63.39 -30.38 -17.96
N ASP A 8 62.79 -30.59 -16.80
CA ASP A 8 61.76 -29.69 -16.26
C ASP A 8 62.44 -28.66 -15.34
N SER A 9 62.34 -27.37 -15.70
CA SER A 9 62.89 -26.25 -14.92
C SER A 9 61.83 -25.39 -14.26
N PHE A 10 60.54 -25.69 -14.44
CA PHE A 10 59.47 -24.89 -13.85
C PHE A 10 59.46 -25.05 -12.33
N ALA A 11 59.78 -23.96 -11.62
CA ALA A 11 59.90 -23.92 -10.17
C ALA A 11 58.94 -22.85 -9.60
N PRO A 12 57.66 -23.19 -9.35
CA PRO A 12 56.64 -22.22 -8.95
C PRO A 12 56.98 -21.48 -7.66
N GLU A 13 57.70 -22.12 -6.73
CA GLU A 13 58.13 -21.53 -5.46
C GLU A 13 59.14 -20.38 -5.61
N GLN A 14 59.88 -20.33 -6.72
CA GLN A 14 60.83 -19.25 -7.00
C GLN A 14 60.16 -17.97 -7.53
N ARG A 15 58.87 -18.07 -7.92
CA ARG A 15 58.03 -16.94 -8.35
C ARG A 15 58.64 -16.12 -9.50
N TYR A 16 59.28 -16.78 -10.46
CA TYR A 16 59.80 -16.10 -11.64
C TYR A 16 58.69 -15.38 -12.40
N SER A 17 58.99 -14.17 -12.86
CA SER A 17 58.01 -13.31 -13.51
C SER A 17 58.06 -13.37 -15.04
N GLY A 18 58.86 -14.25 -15.60
CA GLY A 18 59.09 -14.35 -17.03
C GLY A 18 60.44 -14.97 -17.32
N LEU A 19 60.57 -15.48 -18.54
CA LEU A 19 61.77 -16.10 -19.05
C LEU A 19 62.32 -15.26 -20.21
N TYR A 20 63.64 -15.04 -20.23
CA TYR A 20 64.32 -14.22 -21.22
C TYR A 20 65.46 -15.00 -21.86
N LEU A 21 65.36 -15.22 -23.18
CA LEU A 21 66.46 -15.79 -23.96
C LEU A 21 67.63 -14.81 -24.02
N GLN A 22 68.84 -15.30 -23.77
CA GLN A 22 70.06 -14.49 -23.84
C GLN A 22 70.69 -14.56 -25.24
N GLN A 23 71.10 -13.42 -25.77
CA GLN A 23 71.72 -13.34 -27.10
C GLN A 23 72.98 -14.20 -27.20
N GLY A 24 73.09 -15.00 -28.27
CA GLY A 24 74.25 -15.84 -28.55
C GLY A 24 74.37 -17.09 -27.66
N ARG A 25 73.35 -17.39 -26.84
CA ARG A 25 73.28 -18.62 -26.04
C ARG A 25 72.48 -19.70 -26.77
N MET A 26 72.74 -20.95 -26.38
CA MET A 26 71.98 -22.11 -26.85
C MET A 26 70.56 -22.05 -26.29
N ILE A 27 69.58 -22.35 -27.15
CA ILE A 27 68.16 -22.41 -26.78
C ILE A 27 67.82 -23.87 -26.48
N LEU A 28 67.18 -24.12 -25.34
CA LEU A 28 66.73 -25.46 -24.95
C LEU A 28 65.20 -25.54 -25.01
N ASP A 29 64.70 -26.77 -25.15
CA ASP A 29 63.28 -27.08 -25.03
C ASP A 29 62.73 -26.66 -23.65
N ALA A 30 63.52 -26.88 -22.60
CA ALA A 30 63.19 -26.51 -21.22
C ALA A 30 62.84 -25.02 -21.09
N ASP A 31 63.50 -24.13 -21.84
CA ASP A 31 63.26 -22.68 -21.76
C ASP A 31 61.86 -22.31 -22.29
N TRP A 32 61.41 -22.96 -23.36
CA TRP A 32 60.08 -22.72 -23.93
C TRP A 32 58.97 -23.36 -23.09
N ASN A 33 59.24 -24.55 -22.56
CA ASN A 33 58.30 -25.25 -21.67
C ASN A 33 58.07 -24.43 -20.40
N GLU A 34 59.15 -23.96 -19.75
CA GLU A 34 59.05 -23.10 -18.58
C GLU A 34 58.32 -21.78 -18.87
N LEU A 35 58.53 -21.17 -20.05
CA LEU A 35 57.77 -19.98 -20.45
C LEU A 35 56.27 -20.27 -20.58
N SER A 36 55.89 -21.39 -21.18
CA SER A 36 54.49 -21.82 -21.31
C SER A 36 53.86 -22.06 -19.93
N ASP A 37 54.55 -22.78 -19.05
CA ASP A 37 54.07 -23.07 -17.70
C ASP A 37 53.96 -21.81 -16.84
N LEU A 38 54.91 -20.87 -16.96
CA LEU A 38 54.83 -19.55 -16.31
C LEU A 38 53.60 -18.76 -16.77
N GLN A 39 53.32 -18.72 -18.08
CA GLN A 39 52.15 -18.01 -18.60
C GLN A 39 50.84 -18.65 -18.14
N LYS A 40 50.76 -19.98 -18.19
CA LYS A 40 49.60 -20.75 -17.76
C LYS A 40 49.35 -20.60 -16.26
N SER A 41 50.38 -20.76 -15.44
CA SER A 41 50.31 -20.60 -13.99
C SER A 41 49.81 -19.20 -13.61
N ARG A 42 50.34 -18.15 -14.25
CA ARG A 42 49.91 -16.76 -14.02
C ARG A 42 48.48 -16.49 -14.42
N LEU A 43 48.05 -17.01 -15.56
CA LEU A 43 46.67 -16.88 -16.00
C LEU A 43 45.73 -17.61 -15.02
N ALA A 44 46.09 -18.82 -14.60
CA ALA A 44 45.33 -19.58 -13.62
C ALA A 44 45.29 -18.88 -12.25
N GLU A 45 46.40 -18.29 -11.78
CA GLU A 45 46.43 -17.47 -10.56
C GLU A 45 45.52 -16.23 -10.66
N ALA A 46 45.61 -15.48 -11.76
CA ALA A 46 44.75 -14.31 -11.97
C ALA A 46 43.26 -14.69 -12.05
N LEU A 47 42.94 -15.81 -12.71
CA LEU A 47 41.57 -16.33 -12.77
C LEU A 47 41.12 -16.94 -11.43
N ARG A 48 42.04 -17.49 -10.64
CA ARG A 48 41.76 -17.97 -9.28
C ARG A 48 41.36 -16.82 -8.38
N ASP A 49 42.03 -15.67 -8.48
CA ASP A 49 41.68 -14.47 -7.71
C ASP A 49 40.35 -13.85 -8.17
N ALA A 50 40.03 -13.93 -9.47
CA ALA A 50 38.81 -13.32 -10.02
C ALA A 50 37.55 -14.20 -9.90
N ILE A 51 37.67 -15.50 -10.17
CA ILE A 51 36.55 -16.46 -10.29
C ILE A 51 36.67 -17.61 -9.29
N ALA A 52 37.90 -18.02 -8.97
CA ALA A 52 38.23 -19.26 -8.24
C ALA A 52 37.67 -20.51 -8.93
N SER A 53 36.44 -20.91 -8.63
CA SER A 53 35.80 -22.07 -9.24
C SER A 53 34.33 -21.80 -9.51
N GLY A 54 33.82 -22.22 -10.67
CA GLY A 54 32.42 -22.00 -11.06
C GLY A 54 32.17 -22.15 -12.55
N ALA A 55 30.94 -21.86 -12.97
CA ALA A 55 30.57 -21.80 -14.38
C ALA A 55 30.00 -20.42 -14.73
N PRO A 56 30.36 -19.84 -15.88
CA PRO A 56 29.80 -18.56 -16.32
C PRO A 56 28.31 -18.73 -16.64
N ARG A 57 27.51 -17.69 -16.35
CA ARG A 57 26.06 -17.66 -16.61
C ARG A 57 25.71 -17.95 -18.07
N SER A 58 26.54 -17.45 -19.00
CA SER A 58 26.37 -17.68 -20.43
C SER A 58 27.46 -18.61 -20.95
N GLY A 59 27.06 -19.67 -21.64
CA GLY A 59 27.97 -20.69 -22.18
C GLY A 59 28.65 -21.56 -21.13
N GLY A 60 28.22 -21.50 -19.86
CA GLY A 60 28.73 -22.34 -18.79
C GLY A 60 28.19 -23.77 -18.84
N LEU A 61 28.98 -24.69 -18.30
CA LEU A 61 28.53 -26.05 -18.05
C LEU A 61 27.47 -26.06 -16.94
N ALA A 62 26.41 -26.84 -17.13
CA ALA A 62 25.34 -27.00 -16.15
C ALA A 62 24.86 -28.45 -16.08
N LEU A 63 24.34 -28.84 -14.92
CA LEU A 63 23.56 -30.06 -14.77
C LEU A 63 22.08 -29.72 -14.99
N VAL A 64 21.43 -30.44 -15.90
CA VAL A 64 20.04 -30.17 -16.29
C VAL A 64 19.21 -31.45 -16.15
N ALA A 65 18.05 -31.34 -15.51
CA ALA A 65 17.05 -32.41 -15.55
C ALA A 65 16.32 -32.36 -16.90
N ASP A 66 16.50 -33.38 -17.73
CA ASP A 66 15.90 -33.44 -19.06
C ASP A 66 14.47 -33.98 -18.98
N ALA A 67 13.49 -33.09 -19.17
CA ALA A 67 12.07 -33.44 -19.19
C ALA A 67 11.71 -34.47 -20.28
N GLY A 68 12.47 -34.52 -21.38
CA GLY A 68 12.26 -35.48 -22.48
C GLY A 68 12.74 -36.90 -22.19
N ASP A 69 13.55 -37.10 -21.15
CA ASP A 69 14.08 -38.41 -20.72
C ASP A 69 13.63 -38.73 -19.29
N GLY A 70 12.37 -38.42 -18.97
CA GLY A 70 11.76 -38.71 -17.68
C GLY A 70 12.40 -37.98 -16.49
N GLY A 71 13.04 -36.82 -16.73
CA GLY A 71 13.66 -36.01 -15.68
C GLY A 71 15.08 -36.44 -15.28
N LYS A 72 15.73 -37.33 -16.03
CA LYS A 72 17.12 -37.74 -15.75
C LYS A 72 18.10 -36.58 -15.92
N VAL A 73 19.11 -36.56 -15.06
CA VAL A 73 20.16 -35.54 -15.09
C VAL A 73 21.14 -35.78 -16.23
N LYS A 74 21.35 -34.73 -17.04
CA LYS A 74 22.31 -34.66 -18.14
C LYS A 74 23.27 -33.49 -17.95
N VAL A 75 24.42 -33.58 -18.59
CA VAL A 75 25.42 -32.50 -18.66
C VAL A 75 25.11 -31.63 -19.87
N GLN A 76 24.91 -30.34 -19.64
CA GLN A 76 24.89 -29.34 -20.69
C GLN A 76 26.35 -28.96 -21.04
N PRO A 77 26.76 -29.08 -22.32
CA PRO A 77 28.08 -28.63 -22.75
C PRO A 77 28.31 -27.15 -22.47
N GLY A 78 29.56 -26.80 -22.13
CA GLY A 78 29.92 -25.44 -21.77
C GLY A 78 31.30 -25.34 -21.12
N VAL A 79 31.60 -24.15 -20.61
CA VAL A 79 32.87 -23.85 -19.93
C VAL A 79 32.70 -23.97 -18.41
N LEU A 80 33.74 -24.47 -17.74
CA LEU A 80 33.86 -24.52 -16.30
C LEU A 80 35.23 -23.99 -15.90
N TYR A 81 35.30 -23.24 -14.81
CA TYR A 81 36.56 -22.86 -14.18
C TYR A 81 36.66 -23.63 -12.87
N VAL A 82 37.79 -24.31 -12.66
CA VAL A 82 38.08 -24.93 -11.37
C VAL A 82 39.45 -24.45 -10.95
N ASP A 83 39.54 -23.82 -9.78
CA ASP A 83 40.81 -23.37 -9.24
C ASP A 83 41.57 -22.38 -10.16
N GLY A 84 40.83 -21.61 -10.96
CA GLY A 84 41.32 -20.71 -12.00
C GLY A 84 41.62 -21.38 -13.35
N VAL A 85 41.58 -22.71 -13.43
CA VAL A 85 41.83 -23.47 -14.67
C VAL A 85 40.56 -23.54 -15.51
N PRO A 86 40.55 -22.98 -16.74
CA PRO A 86 39.42 -23.09 -17.65
C PRO A 86 39.39 -24.47 -18.30
N ALA A 87 38.24 -25.13 -18.25
CA ALA A 87 38.00 -26.41 -18.89
C ALA A 87 36.69 -26.38 -19.68
N ARG A 88 36.65 -27.07 -20.82
CA ARG A 88 35.49 -27.07 -21.72
C ARG A 88 34.95 -28.47 -21.88
N PHE A 89 33.65 -28.63 -21.65
CA PHE A 89 32.93 -29.84 -22.03
C PHE A 89 32.50 -29.70 -23.50
N PRO A 90 32.96 -30.57 -24.40
CA PRO A 90 32.71 -30.43 -25.83
C PRO A 90 31.27 -30.82 -26.22
N GLY A 91 30.81 -30.32 -27.37
CA GLY A 91 29.50 -30.63 -27.94
C GLY A 91 28.48 -29.50 -27.81
N SER A 92 27.28 -29.72 -28.35
CA SER A 92 26.16 -28.76 -28.34
C SER A 92 24.85 -29.34 -27.81
N ALA A 93 24.78 -30.67 -27.61
CA ALA A 93 23.59 -31.36 -27.13
C ALA A 93 23.75 -31.81 -25.66
N LEU A 94 22.63 -31.91 -24.95
CA LEU A 94 22.60 -32.49 -23.61
C LEU A 94 23.15 -33.91 -23.64
N THR A 95 24.17 -34.18 -22.84
CA THR A 95 24.91 -35.44 -22.84
C THR A 95 24.65 -36.21 -21.56
N ALA A 96 24.35 -37.51 -21.65
CA ALA A 96 24.20 -38.34 -20.47
C ALA A 96 25.54 -38.49 -19.73
N LEU A 97 25.50 -38.60 -18.39
CA LEU A 97 26.71 -38.76 -17.57
C LEU A 97 27.57 -39.97 -17.96
N THR A 98 26.97 -41.03 -18.50
CA THR A 98 27.68 -42.23 -18.96
C THR A 98 28.11 -42.18 -20.44
N ALA A 99 27.75 -41.12 -21.17
CA ALA A 99 28.04 -40.96 -22.60
C ALA A 99 28.93 -39.73 -22.88
N GLN A 100 29.68 -39.29 -21.87
CA GLN A 100 30.60 -38.17 -21.97
C GLN A 100 31.75 -38.52 -22.93
N PRO A 101 32.12 -37.65 -23.89
CA PRO A 101 33.13 -37.97 -24.90
C PRO A 101 34.51 -38.29 -24.33
N ASP A 102 34.89 -37.57 -23.27
CA ASP A 102 36.21 -37.67 -22.66
C ASP A 102 36.22 -38.46 -21.34
N TYR A 103 35.13 -39.14 -20.99
CA TYR A 103 35.07 -40.01 -19.82
C TYR A 103 34.70 -41.44 -20.24
N PRO A 104 35.69 -42.25 -20.66
CA PRO A 104 35.50 -43.61 -21.17
C PRO A 104 35.17 -44.57 -20.00
N TRP A 105 33.96 -44.45 -19.50
CA TRP A 105 33.45 -45.18 -18.34
C TRP A 105 32.41 -46.22 -18.77
N ALA A 106 32.61 -47.48 -18.36
CA ALA A 106 31.73 -48.60 -18.71
C ALA A 106 30.94 -49.18 -17.51
N GLY A 107 31.12 -48.66 -16.30
CA GLY A 107 30.46 -49.17 -15.10
C GLY A 107 29.02 -48.70 -14.93
N ALA A 108 28.25 -49.39 -14.08
CA ALA A 108 26.85 -49.04 -13.82
C ALA A 108 26.71 -47.65 -13.19
N TYR A 109 25.75 -46.87 -13.68
CA TYR A 109 25.40 -45.56 -13.12
C TYR A 109 24.19 -45.70 -12.18
N PRO A 110 24.34 -45.47 -10.86
CA PRO A 110 23.26 -45.71 -9.89
C PRO A 110 22.05 -44.77 -10.04
N GLY A 111 22.24 -43.56 -10.59
CA GLY A 111 21.19 -42.58 -10.85
C GLY A 111 20.54 -41.91 -9.63
N LYS A 112 20.93 -42.25 -8.39
CA LYS A 112 20.38 -41.72 -7.13
C LYS A 112 21.41 -41.76 -6.00
N LYS A 113 21.27 -40.89 -4.98
CA LYS A 113 22.18 -40.81 -3.82
C LYS A 113 23.64 -40.54 -4.19
N LEU A 114 23.87 -39.64 -5.13
CA LEU A 114 25.21 -39.34 -5.66
C LEU A 114 25.59 -37.89 -5.46
N VAL A 115 26.87 -37.62 -5.26
CA VAL A 115 27.45 -36.28 -5.48
C VAL A 115 28.10 -36.28 -6.87
N LEU A 116 27.70 -35.32 -7.69
CA LEU A 116 28.24 -35.08 -9.02
C LEU A 116 29.29 -33.98 -8.93
N TYR A 117 30.49 -34.24 -9.45
CA TYR A 117 31.61 -33.32 -9.38
C TYR A 117 32.39 -33.30 -10.69
N ALA A 118 32.95 -32.15 -11.03
CA ALA A 118 33.91 -32.00 -12.10
C ALA A 118 35.30 -32.37 -11.61
N ASP A 119 36.03 -33.13 -12.43
CA ASP A 119 37.46 -33.37 -12.33
C ASP A 119 38.13 -32.76 -13.57
N VAL A 120 38.97 -31.76 -13.32
CA VAL A 120 39.69 -30.98 -14.33
C VAL A 120 41.18 -31.21 -14.17
N TRP A 121 41.84 -31.58 -15.25
CA TRP A 121 43.27 -31.87 -15.25
C TRP A 121 43.83 -31.78 -16.67
N ASP A 122 45.16 -31.68 -16.78
CA ASP A 122 45.85 -31.57 -18.07
C ASP A 122 46.55 -32.85 -18.45
N ARG A 123 46.45 -33.21 -19.73
CA ARG A 123 47.13 -34.36 -20.31
C ARG A 123 48.00 -33.97 -21.49
N PRO A 124 49.12 -34.68 -21.73
CA PRO A 124 49.83 -34.57 -22.98
C PRO A 124 49.02 -35.23 -24.11
N VAL A 125 49.06 -34.64 -25.29
CA VAL A 125 48.53 -35.16 -26.54
C VAL A 125 49.71 -35.24 -27.51
N THR A 126 49.92 -36.45 -28.04
CA THR A 126 51.05 -36.77 -28.91
C THR A 126 50.59 -37.04 -30.34
N ALA A 127 51.56 -37.09 -31.25
CA ALA A 127 51.30 -37.40 -32.65
C ALA A 127 50.70 -38.81 -32.87
N LEU A 128 50.83 -39.73 -31.89
CA LEU A 128 50.20 -41.06 -31.94
C LEU A 128 48.66 -40.97 -31.89
N GLU A 129 48.13 -40.05 -31.09
CA GLU A 129 46.68 -39.80 -31.01
C GLU A 129 46.18 -38.86 -32.11
N ARG A 130 47.04 -37.90 -32.50
CA ARG A 130 46.73 -36.83 -33.46
C ARG A 130 47.83 -36.75 -34.51
N PRO A 131 47.78 -37.59 -35.56
CA PRO A 131 48.81 -37.65 -36.60
C PRO A 131 49.08 -36.31 -37.29
N GLU A 132 48.12 -35.39 -37.28
CA GLU A 132 48.28 -34.02 -37.81
C GLU A 132 49.27 -33.13 -37.03
N LEU A 133 49.75 -33.57 -35.86
CA LEU A 133 50.83 -32.89 -35.14
C LEU A 133 52.21 -33.13 -35.78
N MET A 134 52.35 -34.17 -36.61
CA MET A 134 53.57 -34.42 -37.36
C MET A 134 53.70 -33.43 -38.52
N ASP A 135 54.89 -32.87 -38.75
CA ASP A 135 55.11 -31.94 -39.84
C ASP A 135 55.38 -32.68 -41.16
N PRO A 136 54.49 -32.58 -42.17
CA PRO A 136 54.68 -33.26 -43.46
C PRO A 136 55.92 -32.79 -44.22
N ALA A 137 56.37 -31.54 -44.02
CA ALA A 137 57.56 -30.97 -44.65
C ALA A 137 58.86 -31.55 -44.06
N LEU A 138 58.80 -32.07 -42.84
CA LEU A 138 59.91 -32.74 -42.16
C LEU A 138 59.75 -34.26 -42.19
N HIS A 139 59.18 -34.81 -43.26
CA HIS A 139 58.96 -36.26 -43.44
C HIS A 139 58.12 -36.90 -42.32
N GLY A 140 57.19 -36.15 -41.72
CA GLY A 140 56.37 -36.63 -40.60
C GLY A 140 57.10 -36.61 -39.26
N ALA A 141 58.10 -35.73 -39.09
CA ALA A 141 58.76 -35.56 -37.81
C ALA A 141 57.77 -35.06 -36.74
N ASP A 142 57.78 -35.72 -35.57
CA ASP A 142 57.16 -35.21 -34.36
C ASP A 142 58.06 -34.12 -33.77
N THR A 143 57.52 -32.91 -33.61
CA THR A 143 58.29 -31.73 -33.18
C THR A 143 57.88 -31.23 -31.80
N ALA A 144 56.61 -31.42 -31.41
CA ALA A 144 56.09 -30.92 -30.14
C ALA A 144 54.74 -31.57 -29.81
N THR A 145 54.57 -31.94 -28.55
CA THR A 145 53.27 -32.37 -28.01
C THR A 145 52.33 -31.18 -27.77
N ARG A 146 51.05 -31.45 -27.46
CA ARG A 146 50.10 -30.44 -26.96
C ARG A 146 49.65 -30.79 -25.56
N SER A 147 49.32 -29.81 -24.75
CA SER A 147 48.58 -30.02 -23.50
C SER A 147 47.08 -29.88 -23.80
N GLN A 148 46.27 -30.83 -23.34
CA GLN A 148 44.81 -30.76 -23.42
C GLN A 148 44.24 -30.78 -21.99
N THR A 149 43.49 -29.74 -21.64
CA THR A 149 42.70 -29.72 -20.41
C THR A 149 41.45 -30.57 -20.59
N LEU A 150 41.33 -31.62 -19.79
CA LEU A 150 40.15 -32.46 -19.73
C LEU A 150 39.17 -31.98 -18.66
N LEU A 151 37.90 -32.25 -18.92
CA LEU A 151 36.81 -32.04 -17.98
C LEU A 151 35.93 -33.29 -17.97
N GLN A 152 35.91 -33.98 -16.84
CA GLN A 152 35.07 -35.15 -16.63
C GLN A 152 34.10 -34.87 -15.50
N VAL A 153 32.81 -35.11 -15.73
CA VAL A 153 31.81 -35.10 -14.65
C VAL A 153 31.76 -36.50 -14.04
N LYS A 154 32.41 -36.66 -12.90
CA LYS A 154 32.45 -37.90 -12.13
C LYS A 154 31.37 -37.90 -11.04
N TRP A 155 31.17 -39.05 -10.42
CA TRP A 155 30.22 -39.22 -9.33
C TRP A 155 30.78 -40.10 -8.21
N CYS A 156 30.28 -39.89 -7.01
CA CYS A 156 30.58 -40.71 -5.83
C CYS A 156 29.33 -40.85 -4.95
N ALA A 157 29.36 -41.76 -3.98
CA ALA A 157 28.30 -41.88 -2.99
C ALA A 157 28.12 -40.55 -2.23
N ASN A 158 26.88 -40.17 -1.93
CA ASN A 158 26.59 -38.91 -1.22
C ASN A 158 27.09 -38.86 0.25
N THR A 159 27.68 -39.94 0.75
CA THR A 159 28.39 -40.01 2.03
C THR A 159 29.87 -39.61 1.91
N LEU A 160 30.38 -39.42 0.69
CA LEU A 160 31.75 -39.00 0.43
C LEU A 160 31.75 -37.54 -0.01
N ASP A 161 32.77 -36.79 0.42
CA ASP A 161 33.06 -35.47 -0.12
C ASP A 161 34.19 -35.58 -1.16
N PRO A 162 33.90 -35.43 -2.47
CA PRO A 162 34.92 -35.53 -3.50
C PRO A 162 35.88 -34.33 -3.53
N LEU A 163 35.62 -33.28 -2.74
CA LEU A 163 36.50 -32.11 -2.61
C LEU A 163 37.46 -32.24 -1.42
N ASP A 164 37.22 -33.19 -0.52
CA ASP A 164 38.12 -33.45 0.61
C ASP A 164 39.44 -34.05 0.08
N PRO A 165 40.60 -33.36 0.25
CA PRO A 165 41.89 -33.88 -0.20
C PRO A 165 42.28 -35.21 0.45
N ALA A 166 41.70 -35.57 1.60
CA ALA A 166 41.92 -36.87 2.22
C ALA A 166 41.17 -38.00 1.51
N VAL A 167 40.07 -37.70 0.82
CA VAL A 167 39.27 -38.67 0.04
C VAL A 167 39.71 -38.69 -1.42
N ASN A 168 39.93 -37.50 -1.99
CA ASN A 168 40.27 -37.29 -3.39
C ASN A 168 41.40 -36.25 -3.51
N PRO A 169 42.66 -36.66 -3.27
CA PRO A 169 43.80 -35.76 -3.36
C PRO A 169 43.96 -35.17 -4.77
N PRO A 170 44.13 -33.84 -4.91
CA PRO A 170 44.49 -33.18 -6.18
C PRO A 170 45.78 -33.73 -6.81
N ILE A 171 46.71 -34.14 -5.96
CA ILE A 171 48.00 -34.74 -6.30
C ILE A 171 48.44 -35.56 -5.09
N GLY A 172 49.18 -36.64 -5.29
CA GLY A 172 49.69 -37.43 -4.16
C GLY A 172 50.68 -36.66 -3.29
N ASN A 173 51.04 -37.26 -2.16
CA ASN A 173 51.98 -36.67 -1.20
C ASN A 173 53.18 -37.59 -0.89
N GLY A 174 53.41 -38.59 -1.74
CA GLY A 174 54.57 -39.48 -1.66
C GLY A 174 55.88 -38.71 -1.87
N LEU A 175 56.86 -38.92 -0.99
CA LEU A 175 58.16 -38.27 -1.13
C LEU A 175 59.15 -39.26 -1.75
N ALA A 176 59.74 -38.88 -2.88
CA ALA A 176 60.73 -39.70 -3.57
C ALA A 176 62.13 -39.13 -3.40
N THR A 177 63.10 -40.02 -3.23
CA THR A 177 64.53 -39.73 -3.32
C THR A 177 65.13 -40.66 -4.36
N LEU A 178 65.86 -40.10 -5.31
CA LEU A 178 66.61 -40.85 -6.33
C LEU A 178 68.09 -40.58 -6.12
N THR A 179 68.86 -41.66 -6.01
CA THR A 179 70.31 -41.60 -5.80
C THR A 179 71.00 -42.42 -6.87
N LEU A 180 72.06 -41.88 -7.48
CA LEU A 180 72.88 -42.62 -8.43
C LEU A 180 73.58 -43.78 -7.70
N ARG A 181 73.42 -45.01 -8.18
CA ARG A 181 73.99 -46.19 -7.52
C ARG A 181 75.51 -46.21 -7.65
N LYS A 182 76.16 -46.71 -6.60
CA LYS A 182 77.56 -47.16 -6.63
C LYS A 182 77.57 -48.58 -7.13
N ILE A 183 77.97 -48.75 -8.38
CA ILE A 183 78.19 -50.07 -8.98
C ILE A 183 79.64 -50.42 -8.69
N ASP A 184 79.87 -51.09 -7.56
CA ASP A 184 81.18 -51.65 -7.25
C ASP A 184 81.36 -52.93 -8.08
N SER A 185 82.39 -52.97 -8.93
CA SER A 185 82.83 -54.24 -9.49
C SER A 185 83.38 -55.10 -8.35
N GLY A 186 82.80 -56.29 -8.15
CA GLY A 186 83.28 -57.23 -7.15
C GLY A 186 84.78 -57.51 -7.36
N SER A 187 85.53 -57.68 -6.26
CA SER A 187 86.95 -58.02 -6.32
C SER A 187 87.16 -59.31 -7.11
N ASP A 188 88.08 -59.29 -8.08
CA ASP A 188 88.53 -60.49 -8.79
C ASP A 188 89.01 -61.55 -7.77
N PRO A 189 88.39 -62.75 -7.71
CA PRO A 189 88.80 -63.82 -6.80
C PRO A 189 90.26 -64.25 -6.99
N CYS A 190 90.82 -64.00 -8.18
CA CYS A 190 92.20 -64.35 -8.54
C CYS A 190 93.22 -63.23 -8.24
N ASN A 191 92.77 -62.03 -7.83
CA ASN A 191 93.67 -60.92 -7.47
C ASN A 191 93.10 -60.03 -6.35
N PRO A 192 93.22 -60.44 -5.08
CA PRO A 192 92.75 -59.66 -3.92
C PRO A 192 93.52 -58.35 -3.66
N CYS A 193 94.55 -58.04 -4.46
CA CYS A 193 95.34 -56.80 -4.38
C CYS A 193 95.06 -55.80 -5.52
N ALA A 194 94.20 -56.14 -6.49
CA ALA A 194 93.74 -55.16 -7.46
C ALA A 194 92.80 -54.17 -6.75
N ALA A 195 93.20 -52.90 -6.67
CA ALA A 195 92.29 -51.84 -6.27
C ALA A 195 91.03 -51.93 -7.14
N GLN A 196 89.84 -51.86 -6.52
CA GLN A 196 88.55 -51.84 -7.21
C GLN A 196 88.64 -50.85 -8.37
N VAL A 197 88.61 -51.35 -9.60
CA VAL A 197 88.54 -50.48 -10.77
C VAL A 197 87.12 -49.96 -10.79
N ALA A 198 86.94 -48.67 -10.50
CA ALA A 198 85.70 -47.98 -10.79
C ALA A 198 85.41 -48.20 -12.27
N VAL A 199 84.42 -49.04 -12.57
CA VAL A 199 83.92 -49.18 -13.94
C VAL A 199 83.40 -47.79 -14.29
N ASN A 200 84.06 -47.14 -15.25
CA ASN A 200 83.69 -45.81 -15.70
C ASN A 200 82.46 -45.96 -16.62
N GLU A 201 81.34 -46.39 -16.05
CA GLU A 201 80.06 -46.42 -16.73
C GLU A 201 79.61 -44.97 -16.92
N ARG A 202 79.47 -44.57 -18.19
CA ARG A 202 78.92 -43.27 -18.53
C ARG A 202 77.49 -43.20 -18.01
N LEU A 203 77.25 -42.32 -17.03
CA LEU A 203 75.94 -42.08 -16.43
C LEU A 203 74.90 -41.60 -17.45
N GLY A 204 75.34 -41.02 -18.58
CA GLY A 204 74.48 -40.49 -19.63
C GLY A 204 73.88 -39.13 -19.30
N ASN A 205 73.08 -38.60 -20.23
CA ASN A 205 72.31 -37.37 -20.04
C ASN A 205 70.86 -37.64 -20.43
N TYR A 206 69.96 -37.67 -19.45
CA TYR A 206 68.55 -37.99 -19.66
C TYR A 206 67.68 -37.44 -18.53
N LEU A 207 66.36 -37.61 -18.65
CA LEU A 207 65.37 -37.21 -17.66
C LEU A 207 64.65 -38.45 -17.13
N PHE A 208 65.10 -38.94 -15.97
CA PHE A 208 64.55 -40.13 -15.36
C PHE A 208 63.18 -39.83 -14.74
N ARG A 209 62.18 -40.64 -15.06
CA ARG A 209 60.81 -40.54 -14.55
C ARG A 209 60.46 -41.78 -13.75
N VAL A 210 59.89 -41.59 -12.57
CA VAL A 210 59.12 -42.61 -11.85
C VAL A 210 57.66 -42.16 -11.84
N GLU A 211 56.72 -42.98 -12.27
CA GLU A 211 55.30 -42.65 -12.39
C GLU A 211 54.43 -43.69 -11.67
N VAL A 212 53.38 -43.21 -11.00
CA VAL A 212 52.28 -44.01 -10.49
C VAL A 212 51.36 -44.38 -11.65
N HIS A 213 51.44 -45.64 -12.07
CA HIS A 213 50.62 -46.22 -13.12
C HIS A 213 49.16 -46.39 -12.68
N ASP A 214 48.96 -47.02 -11.53
CA ASP A 214 47.64 -47.30 -10.98
C ASP A 214 47.69 -47.47 -9.46
N VAL A 215 46.55 -47.23 -8.82
CA VAL A 215 46.39 -47.37 -7.37
C VAL A 215 45.10 -48.14 -7.13
N ASP A 216 45.22 -49.26 -6.41
CA ASP A 216 44.07 -50.07 -5.98
C ASP A 216 43.87 -49.92 -4.47
N PRO A 217 42.87 -49.13 -4.03
CA PRO A 217 42.57 -48.96 -2.61
C PRO A 217 42.09 -50.25 -1.94
N ALA A 218 41.43 -51.15 -2.67
CA ALA A 218 40.89 -52.40 -2.13
C ALA A 218 42.00 -53.42 -1.91
N ALA A 219 42.89 -53.59 -2.89
CA ALA A 219 44.08 -54.45 -2.76
C ALA A 219 45.19 -53.80 -1.92
N LYS A 220 45.10 -52.49 -1.65
CA LYS A 220 46.13 -51.68 -1.00
C LYS A 220 47.46 -51.74 -1.75
N THR A 221 47.41 -51.61 -3.06
CA THR A 221 48.60 -51.66 -3.92
C THR A 221 48.76 -50.39 -4.74
N VAL A 222 50.01 -50.03 -4.96
CA VAL A 222 50.44 -48.99 -5.91
C VAL A 222 51.32 -49.64 -6.96
N THR A 223 51.02 -49.37 -8.22
CA THR A 223 51.84 -49.80 -9.36
C THR A 223 52.68 -48.61 -9.80
N LEU A 224 54.00 -48.78 -9.78
CA LEU A 224 54.97 -47.81 -10.24
C LEU A 224 55.58 -48.30 -11.55
N LYS A 225 55.89 -47.37 -12.45
CA LYS A 225 56.66 -47.59 -13.68
C LYS A 225 57.73 -46.53 -13.80
N TRP A 226 58.85 -46.83 -14.44
CA TRP A 226 59.95 -45.89 -14.56
C TRP A 226 60.71 -46.00 -15.87
N SER A 227 61.28 -44.89 -16.30
CA SER A 227 61.96 -44.76 -17.59
C SER A 227 63.00 -43.65 -17.52
N ARG A 228 64.20 -43.92 -18.06
CA ARG A 228 65.28 -42.96 -18.27
C ARG A 228 64.94 -41.92 -19.34
N ASP A 229 64.05 -42.26 -20.27
CA ASP A 229 63.65 -41.41 -21.38
C ASP A 229 62.30 -40.72 -21.13
N ASN A 230 62.01 -40.42 -19.85
CA ASN A 230 60.74 -39.83 -19.41
C ASN A 230 59.47 -40.61 -19.80
N GLY A 231 59.57 -41.85 -20.29
CA GLY A 231 58.44 -42.59 -20.89
C GLY A 231 58.02 -42.07 -22.27
N ALA A 232 58.92 -41.37 -22.96
CA ALA A 232 58.64 -40.74 -24.24
C ALA A 232 58.65 -41.72 -25.41
N GLU A 233 59.32 -42.87 -25.29
CA GLU A 233 59.41 -43.86 -26.36
C GLU A 233 58.08 -44.64 -26.48
N ALA A 234 57.35 -44.40 -27.58
CA ALA A 234 56.07 -45.07 -27.86
C ALA A 234 55.79 -45.19 -29.35
N CYS A 235 55.01 -46.20 -29.73
CA CYS A 235 54.61 -46.43 -31.12
C CYS A 235 53.21 -47.04 -31.23
N ALA A 236 52.71 -47.16 -32.45
CA ALA A 236 51.55 -48.01 -32.74
C ALA A 236 51.93 -49.49 -32.52
N SER A 237 51.13 -50.22 -31.74
CA SER A 237 51.42 -51.62 -31.39
C SER A 237 51.39 -52.54 -32.60
N ALA A 238 50.59 -52.20 -33.62
CA ALA A 238 50.44 -52.99 -34.83
C ALA A 238 51.66 -52.90 -35.77
N THR A 239 52.45 -51.83 -35.66
CA THR A 239 53.59 -51.54 -36.54
C THR A 239 54.75 -50.93 -35.74
N PRO A 240 55.41 -51.73 -34.87
CA PRO A 240 56.53 -51.23 -34.09
C PRO A 240 57.73 -50.90 -35.01
N PRO A 241 58.50 -49.84 -34.71
CA PRO A 241 59.77 -49.58 -35.36
C PRO A 241 60.76 -50.74 -35.15
N PRO A 242 61.74 -50.95 -36.06
CA PRO A 242 62.74 -52.01 -35.91
C PRO A 242 63.46 -51.94 -34.55
N GLY A 243 63.41 -53.04 -33.79
CA GLY A 243 64.08 -53.17 -32.50
C GLY A 243 63.28 -52.65 -31.29
N PHE A 244 62.12 -52.01 -31.49
CA PHE A 244 61.25 -51.58 -30.38
C PHE A 244 60.60 -52.75 -29.64
N ASP A 245 60.40 -53.87 -30.34
CA ASP A 245 59.83 -55.13 -29.84
C ASP A 245 60.88 -56.07 -29.21
N GLN A 246 62.12 -55.60 -29.05
CA GLN A 246 63.27 -56.38 -28.60
C GLN A 246 63.96 -55.73 -27.39
N GLY A 247 64.67 -56.54 -26.60
CA GLY A 247 65.45 -56.09 -25.45
C GLY A 247 64.76 -56.29 -24.11
N ASP A 248 65.41 -55.83 -23.05
CA ASP A 248 65.03 -56.06 -21.65
C ASP A 248 64.03 -55.04 -21.10
N TRP A 249 63.13 -54.56 -21.96
CA TRP A 249 62.17 -53.50 -21.65
C TRP A 249 60.85 -54.05 -21.14
N VAL A 250 60.03 -53.13 -20.64
CA VAL A 250 58.64 -53.39 -20.26
C VAL A 250 57.75 -52.52 -21.16
N TRP A 251 56.69 -53.09 -21.70
CA TRP A 251 55.76 -52.37 -22.57
C TRP A 251 54.43 -52.14 -21.88
N GLU A 252 54.01 -50.88 -21.84
CA GLU A 252 52.67 -50.48 -21.47
C GLU A 252 51.84 -50.36 -22.74
N TYR A 253 50.85 -51.24 -22.92
CA TYR A 253 49.85 -51.11 -23.97
C TYR A 253 48.75 -50.16 -23.53
N PHE A 254 48.52 -49.12 -24.32
CA PHE A 254 47.58 -48.05 -24.03
C PHE A 254 46.78 -47.66 -25.29
N ASP A 255 45.78 -46.82 -25.11
CA ASP A 255 44.92 -46.28 -26.15
C ASP A 255 44.40 -44.90 -25.74
N ALA A 256 43.58 -44.28 -26.60
CA ALA A 256 43.02 -42.98 -26.32
C ALA A 256 42.07 -42.98 -25.10
N ASP A 257 41.45 -44.10 -24.74
CA ASP A 257 40.54 -44.17 -23.59
C ASP A 257 41.34 -44.18 -22.29
N THR A 258 42.36 -45.02 -22.22
CA THR A 258 43.22 -45.18 -21.05
C THR A 258 44.00 -43.91 -20.69
N GLU A 259 44.43 -43.12 -21.67
CA GLU A 259 45.06 -41.80 -21.47
C GLU A 259 44.09 -40.73 -20.93
N ARG A 260 42.78 -40.99 -20.93
CA ARG A 260 41.76 -40.14 -20.28
C ARG A 260 41.36 -40.66 -18.90
N LEU A 261 41.92 -41.77 -18.45
CA LEU A 261 41.67 -42.33 -17.14
C LEU A 261 42.89 -42.05 -16.25
N LEU A 262 43.06 -40.79 -15.84
CA LEU A 262 43.96 -40.42 -14.74
C LEU A 262 43.15 -39.99 -13.51
N GLY A 263 43.84 -39.85 -12.37
CA GLY A 263 43.20 -39.51 -11.11
C GLY A 263 42.44 -40.66 -10.44
N LEU A 264 41.84 -40.38 -9.30
CA LEU A 264 40.98 -41.34 -8.60
C LEU A 264 39.54 -41.31 -9.16
N HIS A 265 38.86 -42.46 -9.06
CA HIS A 265 37.47 -42.61 -9.49
C HIS A 265 36.68 -43.18 -8.31
N LEU A 266 35.89 -42.33 -7.66
CA LEU A 266 35.26 -42.62 -6.36
C LEU A 266 33.94 -43.39 -6.44
N ASN A 267 33.57 -43.89 -7.61
CA ASN A 267 32.31 -44.60 -7.84
C ASN A 267 32.36 -46.09 -7.44
N GLY A 268 33.47 -46.56 -6.86
CA GLY A 268 33.60 -47.92 -6.32
C GLY A 268 33.75 -49.02 -7.36
N SER A 269 33.88 -48.67 -8.64
CA SER A 269 34.24 -49.60 -9.72
C SER A 269 35.47 -49.08 -10.44
N THR A 270 36.31 -49.98 -10.94
CA THR A 270 37.44 -49.60 -11.79
C THR A 270 36.92 -49.40 -13.21
N PRO A 271 37.28 -48.30 -13.90
CA PRO A 271 37.04 -48.15 -15.33
C PRO A 271 37.81 -49.23 -16.13
N LYS A 272 37.87 -49.10 -17.47
CA LYS A 272 38.87 -49.83 -18.26
C LYS A 272 40.25 -49.76 -17.57
N PRO A 273 41.07 -50.83 -17.61
CA PRO A 273 42.42 -50.81 -17.03
C PRO A 273 43.22 -49.60 -17.53
N ARG A 274 43.99 -48.92 -16.68
CA ARG A 274 44.82 -47.75 -17.04
C ARG A 274 46.07 -48.17 -17.83
N GLY A 275 45.90 -48.84 -18.95
CA GLY A 275 46.97 -49.49 -19.71
C GLY A 275 47.41 -50.83 -19.13
N LEU A 276 47.97 -51.71 -19.97
CA LEU A 276 48.41 -53.05 -19.61
C LEU A 276 49.94 -53.16 -19.70
N ILE A 277 50.57 -53.55 -18.59
CA ILE A 277 52.02 -53.71 -18.51
C ILE A 277 52.40 -55.16 -18.83
N HIS A 278 53.18 -55.36 -19.89
CA HIS A 278 53.73 -56.65 -20.30
C HIS A 278 55.27 -56.64 -20.22
N GLU A 279 55.84 -57.74 -19.72
CA GLU A 279 57.30 -57.97 -19.62
C GLU A 279 57.92 -58.53 -20.92
N ALA A 280 57.09 -58.75 -21.95
CA ALA A 280 57.48 -59.22 -23.26
C ALA A 280 56.53 -58.58 -24.30
N TRP A 281 57.03 -58.33 -25.51
CA TRP A 281 56.22 -57.79 -26.60
C TRP A 281 55.14 -58.79 -27.04
N ASN A 282 53.94 -58.63 -26.51
CA ASN A 282 52.77 -59.46 -26.79
C ASN A 282 51.54 -58.56 -26.84
N VAL A 283 51.09 -58.17 -28.03
CA VAL A 283 49.96 -57.25 -28.20
C VAL A 283 48.68 -57.90 -27.61
N PRO A 284 47.97 -57.21 -26.70
CA PRO A 284 46.74 -57.73 -26.08
C PRO A 284 45.68 -58.10 -27.12
N THR A 285 44.94 -59.20 -26.88
CA THR A 285 43.96 -59.74 -27.85
C THR A 285 42.52 -59.49 -27.43
N GLY A 286 42.24 -59.21 -26.15
CA GLY A 286 40.91 -58.97 -25.62
C GLY A 286 40.21 -57.81 -26.32
N ALA A 287 38.87 -57.89 -26.44
CA ALA A 287 38.07 -56.88 -27.14
C ALA A 287 38.16 -55.50 -26.47
N ASP A 288 38.19 -55.48 -25.13
CA ASP A 288 38.23 -54.28 -24.30
C ASP A 288 39.62 -53.96 -23.74
N GLU A 289 40.65 -54.71 -24.13
CA GLU A 289 42.02 -54.50 -23.70
C GLU A 289 42.67 -53.35 -24.49
N PRO A 290 43.36 -52.40 -23.83
CA PRO A 290 44.07 -51.34 -24.51
C PRO A 290 45.23 -51.92 -25.31
N LYS A 291 45.29 -51.59 -26.61
CA LYS A 291 46.26 -52.19 -27.54
C LYS A 291 46.62 -51.32 -28.75
N ALA A 292 46.07 -50.11 -28.86
CA ALA A 292 46.32 -49.24 -30.01
C ALA A 292 47.81 -48.83 -30.09
N PHE A 293 48.39 -48.53 -28.93
CA PHE A 293 49.76 -48.05 -28.80
C PHE A 293 50.50 -48.82 -27.72
N ALA A 294 51.83 -48.83 -27.81
CA ALA A 294 52.72 -49.39 -26.82
C ALA A 294 53.77 -48.36 -26.43
N ARG A 295 54.04 -48.22 -25.13
CA ARG A 295 55.05 -47.32 -24.57
C ARG A 295 56.10 -48.14 -23.84
N GLN A 296 57.36 -47.78 -24.04
CA GLN A 296 58.51 -48.47 -23.48
C GLN A 296 58.90 -47.89 -22.11
N TRP A 297 59.17 -48.79 -21.16
CA TRP A 297 59.61 -48.48 -19.81
C TRP A 297 60.85 -49.32 -19.46
N ASP A 298 61.74 -48.78 -18.63
CA ASP A 298 62.88 -49.54 -18.09
C ASP A 298 62.40 -50.66 -17.16
N GLY A 299 61.35 -50.39 -16.39
CA GLY A 299 60.80 -51.33 -15.43
C GLY A 299 59.50 -50.87 -14.79
N TYR A 300 58.94 -51.77 -13.99
CA TYR A 300 57.74 -51.54 -13.19
C TYR A 300 57.80 -52.34 -11.89
N GLY A 301 57.01 -51.92 -10.90
CA GLY A 301 56.85 -52.64 -9.65
C GLY A 301 55.50 -52.39 -9.01
N VAL A 302 54.89 -53.44 -8.48
CA VAL A 302 53.66 -53.40 -7.69
C VAL A 302 54.07 -53.55 -6.23
N PHE A 303 53.67 -52.58 -5.41
CA PHE A 303 54.02 -52.52 -4.00
C PHE A 303 52.78 -52.34 -3.14
N ARG A 304 52.81 -52.86 -1.91
CA ARG A 304 51.75 -52.63 -0.94
C ARG A 304 51.86 -51.23 -0.34
N THR A 305 50.75 -50.48 -0.29
CA THR A 305 50.72 -49.13 0.29
C THR A 305 50.70 -49.13 1.82
N ASP A 306 50.25 -50.22 2.45
CA ASP A 306 50.20 -50.36 3.91
C ASP A 306 51.54 -50.79 4.54
N THR A 307 52.33 -51.58 3.80
CA THR A 307 53.56 -52.22 4.29
C THR A 307 54.81 -51.86 3.50
N GLY A 308 54.66 -51.33 2.29
CA GLY A 308 55.77 -51.11 1.35
C GLY A 308 56.30 -52.40 0.71
N ALA A 309 55.73 -53.56 1.00
CA ALA A 309 56.23 -54.84 0.51
C ALA A 309 56.07 -54.96 -1.02
N LEU A 310 57.08 -55.52 -1.68
CA LEU A 310 57.05 -55.88 -3.09
C LEU A 310 56.03 -57.00 -3.33
N VAL A 311 55.18 -56.83 -4.34
CA VAL A 311 54.26 -57.86 -4.84
C VAL A 311 54.85 -58.54 -6.07
N LYS A 312 55.24 -57.76 -7.08
CA LYS A 312 55.92 -58.21 -8.30
C LYS A 312 56.56 -57.02 -9.01
N GLY A 313 57.50 -57.28 -9.91
CA GLY A 313 58.06 -56.25 -10.78
C GLY A 313 59.30 -56.73 -11.51
N ARG A 314 59.76 -55.90 -12.43
CA ARG A 314 60.96 -56.14 -13.23
C ARG A 314 61.62 -54.81 -13.54
N ASP A 315 62.95 -54.79 -13.58
CA ASP A 315 63.75 -53.67 -14.05
C ASP A 315 64.85 -54.19 -14.98
N ARG A 316 64.85 -53.73 -16.24
CA ARG A 316 65.91 -54.05 -17.21
C ARG A 316 66.26 -55.55 -17.26
N GLY A 317 65.22 -56.38 -17.41
CA GLY A 317 65.35 -57.85 -17.51
C GLY A 317 65.54 -58.57 -16.17
N VAL A 318 65.84 -57.84 -15.08
CA VAL A 318 66.01 -58.41 -13.73
C VAL A 318 64.68 -58.36 -12.98
N THR A 319 64.23 -59.51 -12.48
CA THR A 319 63.02 -59.59 -11.65
C THR A 319 63.29 -58.96 -10.28
N LEU A 320 62.41 -58.08 -9.84
CA LEU A 320 62.53 -57.48 -8.51
C LEU A 320 62.34 -58.53 -7.43
N ALA A 321 63.17 -58.49 -6.39
CA ALA A 321 63.13 -59.44 -5.29
C ALA A 321 63.19 -58.73 -3.93
N THR A 322 62.49 -59.27 -2.94
CA THR A 322 62.62 -58.80 -1.56
C THR A 322 63.99 -59.21 -1.02
N ALA A 323 64.75 -58.24 -0.49
CA ALA A 323 66.13 -58.41 -0.05
C ALA A 323 66.34 -57.91 1.40
N ALA A 324 67.52 -58.17 1.94
CA ALA A 324 67.94 -57.60 3.21
C ALA A 324 68.17 -56.09 3.09
N ALA A 325 68.01 -55.35 4.19
CA ALA A 325 68.21 -53.91 4.17
C ALA A 325 69.65 -53.54 3.77
N GLY A 326 69.78 -52.71 2.74
CA GLY A 326 71.08 -52.25 2.23
C GLY A 326 71.77 -53.21 1.26
N ASP A 327 71.10 -54.25 0.77
CA ASP A 327 71.60 -55.08 -0.33
C ASP A 327 71.88 -54.19 -1.56
N PRO A 328 73.11 -54.17 -2.12
CA PRO A 328 73.46 -53.34 -3.26
C PRO A 328 73.06 -53.95 -4.61
N ALA A 329 72.52 -55.17 -4.67
CA ALA A 329 72.23 -55.86 -5.93
C ALA A 329 71.15 -55.15 -6.77
N HIS A 330 71.30 -55.19 -8.10
CA HIS A 330 70.25 -54.74 -9.01
C HIS A 330 68.99 -55.61 -8.84
N GLY A 331 67.82 -54.96 -8.73
CA GLY A 331 66.53 -55.62 -8.51
C GLY A 331 66.20 -55.89 -7.04
N SER A 332 67.08 -55.53 -6.10
CA SER A 332 66.80 -55.67 -4.66
C SER A 332 65.80 -54.61 -4.17
N CYS A 333 64.79 -55.08 -3.42
CA CYS A 333 63.75 -54.26 -2.82
C CYS A 333 63.67 -54.53 -1.31
N TRP A 334 63.59 -53.49 -0.49
CA TRP A 334 63.35 -53.64 0.95
C TRP A 334 62.58 -52.45 1.51
N VAL A 335 62.11 -52.59 2.75
CA VAL A 335 61.39 -51.52 3.46
C VAL A 335 62.25 -51.08 4.64
N ALA A 336 62.48 -49.78 4.77
CA ALA A 336 63.16 -49.18 5.91
C ALA A 336 62.25 -48.11 6.54
N GLY A 337 61.72 -48.41 7.74
CA GLY A 337 60.77 -47.52 8.40
C GLY A 337 59.48 -47.37 7.60
N ASN A 338 59.25 -46.17 7.04
CA ASN A 338 58.08 -45.84 6.22
C ASN A 338 58.36 -45.84 4.71
N ASP A 339 59.61 -46.13 4.33
CA ASP A 339 60.06 -45.99 2.96
C ASP A 339 60.26 -47.35 2.32
N LEU A 340 59.77 -47.47 1.09
CA LEU A 340 60.14 -48.51 0.14
C LEU A 340 61.46 -48.10 -0.51
N LEU A 341 62.41 -49.03 -0.61
CA LEU A 341 63.67 -48.87 -1.33
C LEU A 341 63.76 -49.91 -2.44
N VAL A 342 64.16 -49.47 -3.63
CA VAL A 342 64.31 -50.27 -4.84
C VAL A 342 65.62 -49.90 -5.54
N ASN A 343 66.51 -50.87 -5.72
CA ASN A 343 67.72 -50.69 -6.52
C ASN A 343 67.43 -51.03 -7.99
N LEU A 344 67.26 -50.00 -8.80
CA LEU A 344 67.15 -50.05 -10.26
C LEU A 344 68.55 -50.09 -10.89
N GLU A 345 68.69 -50.38 -12.19
CA GLU A 345 69.99 -50.57 -12.88
C GLU A 345 71.04 -49.52 -12.47
N ASN A 346 70.74 -48.23 -12.62
CA ASN A 346 71.66 -47.12 -12.31
C ASN A 346 71.23 -46.24 -11.13
N LEU A 347 70.02 -46.43 -10.60
CA LEU A 347 69.41 -45.55 -9.60
C LEU A 347 68.85 -46.35 -8.43
N ALA A 348 68.97 -45.80 -7.23
CA ALA A 348 68.26 -46.28 -6.04
C ALA A 348 67.05 -45.35 -5.81
N LEU A 349 65.85 -45.92 -5.93
CA LEU A 349 64.60 -45.25 -5.59
C LEU A 349 64.28 -45.50 -4.12
N ARG A 350 64.08 -44.43 -3.37
CA ARG A 350 63.46 -44.46 -2.04
C ARG A 350 62.15 -43.69 -2.11
N LEU A 351 61.04 -44.34 -1.81
CA LEU A 351 59.71 -43.75 -1.85
C LEU A 351 59.00 -43.93 -0.50
N SER A 352 58.58 -42.83 0.11
CA SER A 352 57.72 -42.88 1.30
C SER A 352 56.33 -43.36 0.90
N VAL A 353 55.96 -44.56 1.34
CA VAL A 353 54.69 -45.21 0.95
C VAL A 353 53.67 -45.26 2.09
N LYS A 354 54.12 -45.43 3.34
CA LYS A 354 53.22 -45.57 4.48
C LYS A 354 52.59 -44.23 4.86
N SER A 355 51.27 -44.22 5.08
CA SER A 355 50.49 -43.02 5.40
C SER A 355 50.61 -41.91 4.35
N ARG A 356 50.99 -42.28 3.12
CA ARG A 356 51.00 -41.39 1.95
C ARG A 356 49.87 -41.78 1.01
N GLN A 357 49.46 -40.83 0.20
CA GLN A 357 48.47 -40.98 -0.84
C GLN A 357 49.17 -40.88 -2.19
N PHE A 358 48.71 -41.71 -3.12
CA PHE A 358 49.18 -41.78 -4.48
C PHE A 358 47.98 -41.62 -5.40
N VAL A 359 48.17 -40.90 -6.48
CA VAL A 359 47.18 -40.66 -7.52
C VAL A 359 47.76 -41.18 -8.84
N PRO A 360 47.02 -41.96 -9.64
CA PRO A 360 47.46 -42.34 -10.98
C PRO A 360 47.82 -41.10 -11.82
N GLY A 361 49.05 -41.07 -12.36
CA GLY A 361 49.63 -39.90 -13.05
C GLY A 361 50.61 -39.07 -12.20
N ASP A 362 50.68 -39.33 -10.89
CA ASP A 362 51.76 -38.80 -10.04
C ASP A 362 53.11 -39.28 -10.58
N HIS A 363 54.06 -38.37 -10.73
CA HIS A 363 55.40 -38.75 -11.17
C HIS A 363 56.48 -37.88 -10.55
N TRP A 364 57.70 -38.38 -10.56
CA TRP A 364 58.91 -37.68 -10.10
C TRP A 364 59.93 -37.67 -11.23
N LEU A 365 60.51 -36.50 -11.46
CA LEU A 365 61.51 -36.30 -12.50
C LEU A 365 62.88 -36.04 -11.86
N ALA A 366 63.90 -36.75 -12.32
CA ALA A 366 65.30 -36.52 -11.95
C ALA A 366 66.14 -36.27 -13.20
N THR A 367 66.70 -35.06 -13.27
CA THR A 367 67.58 -34.68 -14.38
C THR A 367 68.97 -35.26 -14.14
N ILE A 368 69.42 -36.14 -15.03
CA ILE A 368 70.75 -36.75 -14.98
C ILE A 368 71.69 -36.03 -15.96
N ARG A 369 72.84 -35.57 -15.46
CA ARG A 369 73.88 -34.86 -16.21
C ARG A 369 75.26 -35.37 -15.82
N GLU A 370 75.81 -36.24 -16.64
CA GLU A 370 77.17 -36.82 -16.46
C GLU A 370 78.26 -35.77 -16.26
N ALA A 371 78.11 -34.56 -16.81
CA ALA A 371 79.09 -33.49 -16.69
C ALA A 371 79.24 -32.91 -15.26
N VAL A 372 78.23 -33.07 -14.40
CA VAL A 372 78.20 -32.43 -13.07
C VAL A 372 77.82 -33.39 -11.94
N GLN A 373 77.35 -34.59 -12.25
CA GLN A 373 76.93 -35.60 -11.28
C GLN A 373 77.85 -36.81 -11.33
N ALA A 374 78.04 -37.45 -10.18
CA ALA A 374 78.82 -38.67 -10.01
C ALA A 374 78.02 -39.75 -9.28
N SER A 375 78.55 -40.98 -9.29
CA SER A 375 77.96 -42.10 -8.56
C SER A 375 77.85 -41.79 -7.05
N GLY A 376 76.68 -42.07 -6.48
CA GLY A 376 76.32 -41.74 -5.10
C GLY A 376 75.63 -40.39 -4.92
N ASP A 377 75.59 -39.53 -5.94
CA ASP A 377 74.89 -38.25 -5.83
C ASP A 377 73.38 -38.43 -5.72
N VAL A 378 72.77 -37.65 -4.84
CA VAL A 378 71.32 -37.55 -4.71
C VAL A 378 70.82 -36.58 -5.79
N VAL A 379 70.12 -37.13 -6.79
CA VAL A 379 69.62 -36.38 -7.95
C VAL A 379 68.18 -35.90 -7.77
N LEU A 380 67.47 -36.48 -6.79
CA LEU A 380 66.18 -36.01 -6.30
C LEU A 380 66.13 -36.29 -4.80
N ASN A 381 65.81 -35.30 -3.97
CA ASN A 381 65.85 -35.44 -2.52
C ASN A 381 64.50 -35.14 -1.88
N GLN A 382 63.84 -36.17 -1.32
CA GLN A 382 62.57 -36.06 -0.59
C GLN A 382 61.52 -35.18 -1.33
N ALA A 383 61.49 -35.27 -2.65
CA ALA A 383 60.64 -34.41 -3.47
C ALA A 383 59.20 -34.93 -3.51
N PRO A 384 58.19 -34.05 -3.42
CA PRO A 384 56.80 -34.42 -3.71
C PRO A 384 56.64 -34.75 -5.20
N PRO A 385 55.54 -35.43 -5.61
CA PRO A 385 55.29 -35.68 -7.03
C PRO A 385 55.07 -34.36 -7.78
N GLN A 386 55.54 -34.33 -9.03
CA GLN A 386 55.28 -33.32 -10.06
C GLN A 386 54.15 -33.79 -11.00
N GLY A 387 53.29 -34.67 -10.48
CA GLY A 387 52.15 -35.28 -11.14
C GLY A 387 51.17 -34.34 -11.79
N VAL A 388 50.29 -34.93 -12.60
CA VAL A 388 49.08 -34.24 -13.08
C VAL A 388 48.27 -33.77 -11.88
N ARG A 389 48.05 -32.46 -11.79
CA ARG A 389 47.22 -31.88 -10.75
C ARG A 389 45.74 -31.93 -11.18
N HIS A 390 44.93 -32.57 -10.36
CA HIS A 390 43.49 -32.61 -10.48
C HIS A 390 42.83 -31.47 -9.72
N HIS A 391 41.81 -30.87 -10.32
CA HIS A 391 41.04 -29.78 -9.77
C HIS A 391 39.58 -30.19 -9.69
N PHE A 392 39.00 -30.15 -8.48
CA PHE A 392 37.67 -30.67 -8.22
C PHE A 392 36.65 -29.56 -7.93
N LEU A 393 35.46 -29.68 -8.49
CA LEU A 393 34.33 -28.79 -8.19
C LEU A 393 33.03 -29.59 -8.06
N ARG A 394 32.32 -29.41 -6.95
CA ARG A 394 30.99 -29.99 -6.77
C ARG A 394 30.00 -29.27 -7.69
N LEU A 395 29.28 -30.05 -8.50
CA LEU A 395 28.27 -29.54 -9.44
C LEU A 395 26.85 -29.72 -8.91
N GLY A 396 26.59 -30.77 -8.12
CA GLY A 396 25.28 -30.99 -7.51
C GLY A 396 25.16 -32.35 -6.82
N THR A 397 24.02 -32.58 -6.18
CA THR A 397 23.71 -33.81 -5.46
C THR A 397 22.42 -34.42 -5.97
N LEU A 398 22.39 -35.73 -6.21
CA LEU A 398 21.18 -36.49 -6.52
C LEU A 398 20.57 -37.07 -5.26
N LEU A 399 19.26 -36.85 -5.09
CA LEU A 399 18.48 -37.33 -3.96
C LEU A 399 18.10 -38.82 -4.12
N ASP A 400 17.34 -39.34 -3.15
CA ASP A 400 16.89 -40.74 -3.08
C ASP A 400 16.00 -41.15 -4.25
N ASP A 401 15.24 -40.20 -4.78
CA ASP A 401 14.36 -40.36 -5.94
C ASP A 401 15.07 -40.13 -7.29
N GLY A 402 16.37 -39.80 -7.27
CA GLY A 402 17.18 -39.50 -8.45
C GLY A 402 17.05 -38.06 -8.97
N SER A 403 16.26 -37.21 -8.31
CA SER A 403 16.16 -35.79 -8.66
C SER A 403 17.41 -35.01 -8.24
N LEU A 404 17.73 -33.95 -8.99
CA LEU A 404 18.81 -33.03 -8.64
C LEU A 404 18.35 -32.12 -7.49
N GLN A 405 19.09 -32.14 -6.39
CA GLN A 405 18.85 -31.25 -5.27
C GLN A 405 18.92 -29.79 -5.75
N PRO A 406 17.93 -28.95 -5.41
CA PRO A 406 17.97 -27.53 -5.75
C PRO A 406 19.25 -26.88 -5.19
N PRO A 407 20.02 -26.16 -6.03
CA PRO A 407 21.26 -25.53 -5.58
C PRO A 407 20.96 -24.43 -4.56
N THR A 408 21.82 -24.33 -3.55
CA THR A 408 21.84 -23.20 -2.61
C THR A 408 22.11 -21.88 -3.34
N ASP A 409 21.84 -20.74 -2.72
CA ASP A 409 22.20 -19.42 -3.28
C ASP A 409 23.70 -19.33 -3.62
N ALA A 410 24.56 -19.81 -2.72
CA ALA A 410 26.01 -19.84 -2.96
C ALA A 410 26.39 -20.72 -4.16
N GLU A 411 25.77 -21.89 -4.32
CA GLU A 411 26.00 -22.77 -5.48
C GLU A 411 25.47 -22.17 -6.77
N ARG A 412 24.30 -21.51 -6.76
CA ARG A 412 23.75 -20.80 -7.93
C ARG A 412 24.68 -19.69 -8.39
N ARG A 413 25.14 -18.85 -7.47
CA ARG A 413 26.12 -17.79 -7.79
C ARG A 413 27.42 -18.34 -8.33
N ARG A 414 27.87 -19.49 -7.79
CA ARG A 414 29.07 -20.19 -8.26
C ARG A 414 28.91 -20.81 -9.65
N LEU A 415 27.78 -21.45 -9.94
CA LEU A 415 27.54 -22.19 -11.19
C LEU A 415 26.83 -21.35 -12.27
N ALA A 416 26.58 -20.07 -12.01
CA ALA A 416 25.99 -19.15 -12.97
C ALA A 416 26.49 -17.70 -12.75
N PHE A 417 27.79 -17.52 -12.56
CA PHE A 417 28.35 -16.18 -12.30
C PHE A 417 28.29 -15.30 -13.56
N PRO A 418 27.88 -14.02 -13.45
CA PRO A 418 27.94 -13.08 -14.57
C PRO A 418 29.38 -12.63 -14.86
N PRO A 419 29.66 -12.05 -16.03
CA PRO A 419 30.89 -11.27 -16.20
C PRO A 419 30.93 -10.14 -15.16
N LEU A 420 32.13 -9.71 -14.75
CA LEU A 420 32.31 -8.65 -13.73
C LEU A 420 31.55 -7.36 -14.07
N SER A 421 31.35 -7.06 -15.36
CA SER A 421 30.59 -5.91 -15.85
C SER A 421 29.06 -6.02 -15.72
N ASP A 422 28.51 -7.20 -15.42
CA ASP A 422 27.06 -7.46 -15.19
C ASP A 422 26.83 -8.11 -13.81
N LEU A 423 27.72 -7.84 -12.84
CA LEU A 423 27.56 -8.29 -11.46
C LEU A 423 26.40 -7.51 -10.81
N ARG A 424 25.34 -8.21 -10.39
CA ARG A 424 24.16 -7.60 -9.74
C ARG A 424 24.12 -7.91 -8.25
N ALA A 425 23.29 -7.20 -7.50
CA ALA A 425 23.12 -7.44 -6.07
C ALA A 425 22.71 -8.89 -5.72
N ALA A 426 21.95 -9.55 -6.60
CA ALA A 426 21.58 -10.96 -6.43
C ALA A 426 22.77 -11.92 -6.59
N ASP A 427 23.84 -11.47 -7.25
CA ASP A 427 25.07 -12.24 -7.49
C ASP A 427 26.11 -12.07 -6.37
N VAL A 428 25.83 -11.20 -5.40
CA VAL A 428 26.72 -10.93 -4.27
C VAL A 428 26.16 -11.58 -3.02
N GLY A 429 26.96 -12.46 -2.40
CA GLY A 429 26.59 -13.12 -1.16
C GLY A 429 26.48 -12.12 -0.02
N PHE A 430 25.54 -12.37 0.89
CA PHE A 430 25.33 -11.55 2.08
C PHE A 430 25.51 -12.42 3.31
N THR A 431 26.40 -12.01 4.22
CA THR A 431 26.51 -12.62 5.54
C THR A 431 25.57 -11.89 6.47
N GLU A 432 24.42 -12.49 6.68
CA GLU A 432 23.38 -12.01 7.58
C GLU A 432 23.93 -11.91 9.03
N GLN A 433 23.78 -10.74 9.67
CA GLN A 433 24.20 -10.48 11.06
C GLN A 433 23.07 -9.91 11.94
N CYS A 434 21.95 -9.51 11.34
CA CYS A 434 20.80 -8.88 11.96
C CYS A 434 19.50 -9.49 11.40
N ASN A 435 19.23 -10.73 11.78
CA ASN A 435 18.07 -11.48 11.31
C ASN A 435 16.72 -10.74 11.47
N PRO A 436 16.49 -9.93 12.53
CA PRO A 436 15.27 -9.12 12.64
C PRO A 436 15.07 -8.10 11.51
N LEU A 437 16.15 -7.66 10.86
CA LEU A 437 16.12 -6.67 9.77
C LEU A 437 16.18 -7.33 8.38
N PHE A 438 17.04 -8.33 8.21
CA PHE A 438 17.31 -8.92 6.90
C PHE A 438 16.64 -10.28 6.67
N HIS A 439 15.91 -10.81 7.66
CA HIS A 439 15.05 -12.00 7.54
C HIS A 439 15.72 -13.22 6.90
N GLY A 440 16.97 -13.50 7.25
CA GLY A 440 17.72 -14.63 6.70
C GLY A 440 18.20 -14.44 5.25
N ALA A 441 18.28 -13.20 4.75
CA ALA A 441 18.78 -12.90 3.42
C ALA A 441 20.13 -13.57 3.15
N GLN A 442 20.23 -14.24 2.00
CA GLN A 442 21.43 -14.99 1.58
C GLN A 442 22.30 -14.19 0.60
N ASN A 443 21.71 -13.19 -0.06
CA ASN A 443 22.38 -12.31 -1.01
C ASN A 443 21.98 -10.84 -0.79
N VAL A 444 22.75 -9.92 -1.39
CA VAL A 444 22.58 -8.48 -1.18
C VAL A 444 21.22 -7.99 -1.71
N GLN A 445 20.71 -8.56 -2.80
CA GLN A 445 19.38 -8.18 -3.30
C GLN A 445 18.29 -8.47 -2.26
N GLN A 446 18.29 -9.65 -1.66
CA GLN A 446 17.32 -10.00 -0.61
C GLN A 446 17.45 -9.08 0.61
N ALA A 447 18.68 -8.69 0.98
CA ALA A 447 18.89 -7.74 2.06
C ALA A 447 18.34 -6.33 1.72
N LEU A 448 18.52 -5.87 0.49
CA LEU A 448 17.94 -4.61 0.01
C LEU A 448 16.40 -4.68 -0.06
N ASP A 449 15.85 -5.79 -0.53
CA ASP A 449 14.40 -6.01 -0.57
C ASP A 449 13.81 -6.00 0.85
N ALA A 450 14.54 -6.55 1.84
CA ALA A 450 14.17 -6.47 3.25
C ALA A 450 14.19 -5.03 3.77
N LEU A 451 15.18 -4.21 3.39
CA LEU A 451 15.23 -2.78 3.74
C LEU A 451 14.09 -1.98 3.11
N CYS A 452 13.67 -2.31 1.88
CA CYS A 452 12.51 -1.67 1.26
C CYS A 452 11.20 -1.92 2.04
N ASN A 453 11.16 -2.96 2.87
CA ASN A 453 10.03 -3.30 3.74
C ASN A 453 10.22 -2.80 5.19
N LEU A 454 11.16 -1.88 5.44
CA LEU A 454 11.34 -1.25 6.76
C LEU A 454 10.06 -0.55 7.22
N GLY A 455 9.44 -1.09 8.27
CA GLY A 455 8.29 -0.50 8.95
C GLY A 455 8.66 0.13 10.29
N ALA A 456 7.68 0.78 10.93
CA ALA A 456 7.86 1.42 12.24
C ALA A 456 8.29 0.42 13.34
N GLN A 457 7.90 -0.85 13.22
CA GLN A 457 8.32 -1.95 14.09
C GLN A 457 9.82 -2.28 14.01
N ASN A 458 10.50 -1.85 12.94
CA ASN A 458 11.92 -2.11 12.74
C ASN A 458 12.80 -0.93 13.18
N VAL A 459 12.22 0.25 13.40
CA VAL A 459 12.96 1.47 13.75
C VAL A 459 12.99 1.63 15.26
N HIS A 460 14.19 1.62 15.85
CA HIS A 460 14.36 1.88 17.27
C HIS A 460 14.12 3.35 17.59
N TYR A 461 13.37 3.59 18.66
CA TYR A 461 13.10 4.91 19.21
C TYR A 461 13.08 4.83 20.73
N THR A 462 13.84 5.71 21.38
CA THR A 462 13.81 5.86 22.84
C THR A 462 12.98 7.10 23.16
N PRO A 463 11.81 6.97 23.79
CA PRO A 463 11.01 8.11 24.21
C PRO A 463 11.84 9.06 25.10
N PRO A 464 11.81 10.39 24.85
CA PRO A 464 12.67 11.33 25.55
C PRO A 464 12.30 11.47 27.03
N ALA A 465 13.26 11.89 27.85
CA ALA A 465 12.99 12.35 29.21
C ALA A 465 12.24 13.69 29.14
N CYS A 466 11.01 13.74 29.65
CA CYS A 466 10.23 14.96 29.74
C CYS A 466 10.62 15.75 31.00
N ALA A 467 10.85 17.07 30.86
CA ALA A 467 11.25 17.93 31.97
C ALA A 467 10.09 18.33 32.90
N VAL A 468 8.84 18.21 32.41
CA VAL A 468 7.62 18.56 33.14
C VAL A 468 6.77 17.30 33.28
N GLU A 469 6.31 17.01 34.49
CA GLU A 469 5.45 15.86 34.80
C GLU A 469 4.15 16.32 35.49
N PRO A 470 3.01 15.67 35.22
CA PRO A 470 2.86 14.55 34.30
C PRO A 470 2.94 14.98 32.82
N SER A 471 3.58 14.16 32.00
CA SER A 471 3.71 14.31 30.55
C SER A 471 2.83 13.31 29.81
N VAL A 472 2.55 13.52 28.53
CA VAL A 472 1.84 12.53 27.69
C VAL A 472 2.54 11.16 27.75
N ARG A 473 3.88 11.15 27.78
CA ARG A 473 4.68 9.93 27.91
C ARG A 473 4.38 9.18 29.20
N SER A 474 4.38 9.87 30.34
CA SER A 474 4.15 9.21 31.64
C SER A 474 2.69 8.80 31.83
N LEU A 475 1.74 9.58 31.32
CA LEU A 475 0.31 9.25 31.38
C LEU A 475 -0.07 8.07 30.47
N LEU A 476 0.54 7.96 29.28
CA LEU A 476 0.40 6.79 28.40
C LEU A 476 1.20 5.56 28.87
N GLY A 477 1.96 5.66 29.97
CA GLY A 477 2.76 4.56 30.50
C GLY A 477 3.97 4.17 29.63
N LEU A 478 4.44 5.08 28.76
CA LEU A 478 5.60 4.84 27.90
C LEU A 478 6.92 4.93 28.70
N ALA A 479 7.66 3.82 28.73
CA ALA A 479 8.96 3.76 29.38
C ALA A 479 10.00 4.63 28.65
N ASN A 480 10.90 5.27 29.42
CA ASN A 480 12.09 5.93 28.88
C ASN A 480 13.22 4.90 28.72
N SER A 481 12.99 3.93 27.84
CA SER A 481 13.94 2.87 27.49
C SER A 481 13.77 2.53 25.99
N PRO A 482 14.76 1.88 25.36
CA PRO A 482 14.68 1.53 23.95
C PRO A 482 13.40 0.74 23.64
N SER A 483 12.64 1.23 22.67
CA SER A 483 11.44 0.61 22.11
C SER A 483 11.47 0.77 20.59
N THR A 484 10.43 0.33 19.90
CA THR A 484 10.21 0.55 18.47
C THR A 484 9.22 1.70 18.22
N VAL A 485 9.28 2.32 17.04
CA VAL A 485 8.44 3.50 16.70
C VAL A 485 6.95 3.15 16.66
N ASP A 486 6.60 1.94 16.23
CA ASP A 486 5.21 1.46 16.20
C ASP A 486 4.57 1.46 17.59
N VAL A 487 5.27 0.97 18.62
CA VAL A 487 4.76 0.95 20.01
C VAL A 487 4.40 2.37 20.48
N VAL A 488 5.21 3.36 20.13
CA VAL A 488 4.97 4.76 20.51
C VAL A 488 3.84 5.36 19.69
N LEU A 489 3.81 5.11 18.39
CA LEU A 489 2.76 5.60 17.51
C LEU A 489 1.41 4.98 17.84
N ASP A 490 1.33 3.68 18.10
CA ASP A 490 0.09 2.99 18.47
C ASP A 490 -0.43 3.51 19.81
N ALA A 491 0.46 3.73 20.79
CA ALA A 491 0.07 4.37 22.05
C ALA A 491 -0.48 5.79 21.84
N LEU A 492 0.12 6.58 20.94
CA LEU A 492 -0.34 7.94 20.63
C LEU A 492 -1.61 7.97 19.77
N LEU A 493 -1.75 7.09 18.78
CA LEU A 493 -2.84 7.10 17.82
C LEU A 493 -4.07 6.37 18.36
N CYS A 494 -3.87 5.29 19.11
CA CYS A 494 -4.96 4.44 19.62
C CYS A 494 -5.19 4.61 21.12
N GLY A 495 -4.15 4.98 21.88
CA GLY A 495 -4.21 5.12 23.34
C GLY A 495 -4.49 6.52 23.85
N LEU A 496 -4.12 7.57 23.11
CA LEU A 496 -4.24 8.97 23.56
C LEU A 496 -5.70 9.39 23.75
N ARG A 497 -6.08 9.61 25.01
CA ARG A 497 -7.37 10.15 25.42
C ARG A 497 -7.17 11.43 26.21
N ALA A 498 -8.26 12.10 26.57
CA ALA A 498 -8.19 13.32 27.38
C ALA A 498 -7.58 13.10 28.78
N ASN A 499 -7.60 11.87 29.33
CA ASN A 499 -6.88 11.54 30.58
C ASN A 499 -5.36 11.48 30.38
N ASP A 500 -4.87 11.44 29.15
CA ASP A 500 -3.45 11.28 28.83
C ASP A 500 -2.82 12.61 28.38
N VAL A 501 -3.63 13.67 28.30
CA VAL A 501 -3.18 15.03 27.98
C VAL A 501 -3.10 15.83 29.28
N PRO A 502 -1.91 16.25 29.73
CA PRO A 502 -1.76 17.03 30.95
C PRO A 502 -2.29 18.45 30.76
N LEU A 503 -2.86 19.02 31.83
CA LEU A 503 -3.33 20.41 31.85
C LEU A 503 -2.16 21.34 32.21
N ASP A 504 -1.97 22.43 31.44
CA ASP A 504 -0.99 23.45 31.79
C ASP A 504 -1.49 24.31 32.96
N LYS A 505 -0.97 24.03 34.15
CA LYS A 505 -1.28 24.79 35.37
C LYS A 505 -0.58 26.14 35.46
N SER A 506 0.39 26.41 34.59
CA SER A 506 1.13 27.67 34.59
C SER A 506 0.38 28.80 33.88
N ASP A 507 -0.71 28.49 33.15
CA ASP A 507 -1.53 29.50 32.50
C ASP A 507 -2.22 30.41 33.53
N ALA A 508 -1.89 31.70 33.45
CA ALA A 508 -2.44 32.72 34.33
C ALA A 508 -3.96 32.91 34.16
N ALA A 509 -4.50 32.64 32.97
CA ALA A 509 -5.92 32.77 32.65
C ALA A 509 -6.77 31.58 33.13
N LEU A 510 -6.13 30.49 33.59
CA LEU A 510 -6.83 29.31 34.09
C LEU A 510 -7.63 29.66 35.36
N CYS A 511 -8.92 29.32 35.39
CA CYS A 511 -9.79 29.61 36.53
C CYS A 511 -9.35 28.84 37.80
N SER A 512 -9.68 29.37 38.97
CA SER A 512 -9.24 28.83 40.26
C SER A 512 -9.59 27.36 40.46
N ASP A 513 -10.73 26.94 39.93
CA ASP A 513 -11.26 25.58 40.14
C ASP A 513 -10.46 24.53 39.34
N LEU A 514 -9.85 24.93 38.22
CA LEU A 514 -8.98 24.10 37.41
C LEU A 514 -7.53 24.09 37.91
N LYS A 515 -7.18 24.98 38.85
CA LYS A 515 -5.86 24.99 39.51
C LYS A 515 -5.76 23.99 40.67
N ALA A 516 -6.87 23.37 41.08
CA ALA A 516 -6.89 22.37 42.14
C ALA A 516 -5.95 21.19 41.85
N ASP A 517 -5.28 20.66 42.89
CA ASP A 517 -4.31 19.56 42.74
C ASP A 517 -4.94 18.28 42.17
N SER A 518 -6.24 18.08 42.39
CA SER A 518 -7.01 16.96 41.84
C SER A 518 -7.25 17.04 40.32
N VAL A 519 -7.06 18.21 39.71
CA VAL A 519 -7.19 18.42 38.27
C VAL A 519 -5.81 18.33 37.64
N VAL A 520 -5.49 17.19 37.02
CA VAL A 520 -4.15 16.92 36.47
C VAL A 520 -4.19 16.85 34.94
N THR A 521 -5.26 16.27 34.39
CA THR A 521 -5.41 16.00 32.96
C THR A 521 -6.55 16.84 32.36
N VAL A 522 -6.62 16.95 31.04
CA VAL A 522 -7.75 17.61 30.35
C VAL A 522 -9.08 16.94 30.71
N GLN A 523 -9.10 15.61 30.87
CA GLN A 523 -10.30 14.91 31.28
C GLN A 523 -10.71 15.22 32.73
N ASP A 524 -9.75 15.42 33.64
CA ASP A 524 -10.05 15.87 35.00
C ASP A 524 -10.54 17.31 35.01
N ALA A 525 -10.02 18.16 34.12
CA ALA A 525 -10.53 19.52 33.92
C ALA A 525 -11.98 19.50 33.44
N LEU A 526 -12.29 18.64 32.47
CA LEU A 526 -13.66 18.42 32.01
C LEU A 526 -14.56 17.88 33.11
N LYS A 527 -14.10 16.92 33.93
CA LYS A 527 -14.88 16.43 35.09
C LYS A 527 -15.12 17.55 36.10
N ALA A 528 -14.10 18.36 36.41
CA ALA A 528 -14.20 19.49 37.32
C ALA A 528 -15.17 20.56 36.79
N LEU A 529 -15.14 20.85 35.48
CA LEU A 529 -16.09 21.75 34.82
C LEU A 529 -17.51 21.17 34.75
N CYS A 530 -17.66 19.86 34.52
CA CYS A 530 -18.97 19.20 34.57
C CYS A 530 -19.58 19.19 35.98
N LEU A 531 -18.74 19.14 37.01
CA LEU A 531 -19.14 19.29 38.40
C LEU A 531 -19.35 20.77 38.78
N HIS A 532 -18.86 21.70 37.96
CA HIS A 532 -19.13 23.13 38.08
C HIS A 532 -20.54 23.41 37.52
N SER A 533 -21.44 23.86 38.38
CA SER A 533 -22.86 24.02 38.10
C SER A 533 -23.15 25.03 36.97
N GLY A 534 -23.33 24.51 35.74
CA GLY A 534 -23.88 25.16 34.55
C GLY A 534 -24.47 24.09 33.60
N GLY A 535 -25.79 23.94 33.60
CA GLY A 535 -26.51 22.69 33.32
C GLY A 535 -26.20 21.91 32.04
N CYS A 536 -26.00 20.59 32.21
CA CYS A 536 -25.97 19.58 31.16
C CYS A 536 -27.32 19.48 30.42
N GLU A 537 -27.26 19.20 29.12
CA GLU A 537 -28.39 18.81 28.29
C GLU A 537 -29.20 17.69 28.96
N VAL A 538 -30.46 17.96 29.33
CA VAL A 538 -31.36 16.95 29.90
C VAL A 538 -32.22 16.39 28.78
N VAL A 539 -32.03 15.11 28.46
CA VAL A 539 -32.85 14.40 27.47
C VAL A 539 -34.24 14.11 28.04
N VAL A 540 -35.28 14.46 27.30
CA VAL A 540 -36.70 14.28 27.62
C VAL A 540 -37.32 13.34 26.60
N ARG A 541 -38.02 12.30 27.06
CA ARG A 541 -38.60 11.26 26.18
C ARG A 541 -40.13 11.18 26.18
N ASP A 542 -40.79 11.81 27.14
CA ASP A 542 -42.25 11.80 27.28
C ASP A 542 -42.77 13.13 27.85
N SER A 543 -44.09 13.36 27.74
CA SER A 543 -44.76 14.58 28.21
C SER A 543 -44.64 14.79 29.73
N ASP A 544 -44.64 13.71 30.52
CA ASP A 544 -44.59 13.79 31.99
C ASP A 544 -43.24 14.32 32.46
N GLN A 545 -42.14 13.86 31.85
CA GLN A 545 -40.79 14.37 32.10
C GLN A 545 -40.67 15.84 31.70
N LEU A 546 -41.21 16.23 30.54
CA LEU A 546 -41.22 17.62 30.10
C LEU A 546 -41.93 18.51 31.12
N MET A 547 -43.17 18.15 31.47
CA MET A 547 -43.98 18.94 32.40
C MET A 547 -43.38 19.02 33.80
N LYS A 548 -42.80 17.92 34.31
CA LYS A 548 -42.11 17.94 35.60
C LYS A 548 -40.94 18.90 35.63
N ARG A 549 -40.10 18.90 34.58
CA ARG A 549 -38.93 19.80 34.50
C ARG A 549 -39.32 21.26 34.35
N LEU A 550 -40.32 21.52 33.50
CA LEU A 550 -40.84 22.86 33.30
C LEU A 550 -41.49 23.43 34.57
N LYS A 551 -42.31 22.63 35.29
CA LYS A 551 -42.88 23.03 36.58
C LYS A 551 -41.81 23.30 37.64
N GLN A 552 -40.80 22.43 37.75
CA GLN A 552 -39.70 22.64 38.68
C GLN A 552 -38.97 23.96 38.41
N ALA A 553 -38.67 24.26 37.13
CA ALA A 553 -38.03 25.51 36.76
C ALA A 553 -38.92 26.74 37.06
N ALA A 554 -40.25 26.59 36.95
CA ALA A 554 -41.21 27.63 37.31
C ALA A 554 -41.21 27.92 38.82
N GLU A 555 -40.98 26.91 39.66
CA GLU A 555 -40.85 27.02 41.11
C GLU A 555 -39.48 27.60 41.53
N ASP A 556 -38.40 27.12 40.92
CA ASP A 556 -37.02 27.47 41.29
C ASP A 556 -36.69 28.95 40.99
N LYS A 557 -37.24 29.49 39.89
CA LYS A 557 -37.10 30.89 39.44
C LYS A 557 -35.65 31.40 39.36
N LYS A 558 -34.68 30.52 39.09
CA LYS A 558 -33.26 30.85 38.90
C LYS A 558 -32.52 29.75 38.16
N GLY A 559 -31.45 30.11 37.46
CA GLY A 559 -30.53 29.16 36.83
C GLY A 559 -30.75 28.92 35.33
N ASN A 560 -30.07 27.89 34.80
CA ASN A 560 -30.06 27.53 33.39
C ASN A 560 -30.85 26.24 33.17
N LEU A 561 -31.74 26.21 32.18
CA LEU A 561 -32.49 25.02 31.78
C LEU A 561 -32.23 24.70 30.32
N TRP A 562 -31.65 23.52 30.04
CA TRP A 562 -31.55 22.98 28.68
C TRP A 562 -32.22 21.62 28.58
N LEU A 563 -33.31 21.54 27.83
CA LEU A 563 -34.03 20.29 27.54
C LEU A 563 -33.86 19.90 26.07
N LYS A 564 -33.45 18.64 25.83
CA LYS A 564 -33.43 18.03 24.49
C LYS A 564 -34.57 17.02 24.35
N LEU A 565 -35.48 17.27 23.42
CA LEU A 565 -36.63 16.43 23.15
C LEU A 565 -36.23 15.38 22.09
N CYS A 566 -36.43 14.10 22.39
CA CYS A 566 -36.31 13.04 21.39
C CYS A 566 -37.49 13.09 20.40
N ALA A 567 -37.38 12.44 19.24
CA ALA A 567 -38.52 12.25 18.34
C ALA A 567 -39.77 11.73 19.09
N GLY A 568 -40.88 12.46 18.98
CA GLY A 568 -42.10 12.21 19.74
C GLY A 568 -43.02 13.41 19.82
N THR A 569 -44.17 13.22 20.45
CA THR A 569 -45.19 14.26 20.69
C THR A 569 -45.28 14.56 22.18
N TYR A 570 -45.18 15.83 22.53
CA TYR A 570 -45.13 16.32 23.90
C TYR A 570 -46.27 17.29 24.16
N GLU A 571 -47.10 17.04 25.16
CA GLU A 571 -48.28 17.87 25.45
C GLU A 571 -48.05 18.80 26.65
N ILE A 572 -48.38 20.07 26.48
CA ILE A 572 -48.43 21.10 27.53
C ILE A 572 -49.92 21.45 27.74
N PRO A 573 -50.62 20.76 28.66
CA PRO A 573 -52.08 20.83 28.75
C PRO A 573 -52.60 22.07 29.51
N GLU A 574 -51.76 22.74 30.29
CA GLU A 574 -52.14 23.83 31.19
C GLU A 574 -51.23 25.05 31.07
N ASP A 575 -51.73 26.23 31.45
CA ASP A 575 -50.98 27.49 31.40
C ASP A 575 -49.73 27.41 32.29
N LEU A 576 -48.60 27.87 31.73
CA LEU A 576 -47.31 27.82 32.41
C LEU A 576 -46.55 29.13 32.20
N SER A 577 -45.93 29.65 33.26
CA SER A 577 -45.08 30.84 33.21
C SER A 577 -43.75 30.56 33.91
N LEU A 578 -42.66 30.52 33.14
CA LEU A 578 -41.29 30.51 33.65
C LEU A 578 -40.83 31.95 33.86
N THR A 579 -40.24 32.25 35.00
CA THR A 579 -39.75 33.60 35.34
C THR A 579 -38.34 33.54 35.92
N SER A 580 -37.54 34.58 35.67
CA SER A 580 -36.22 34.80 36.29
C SER A 580 -35.13 33.76 35.99
N LEU A 581 -35.22 33.03 34.87
CA LEU A 581 -34.14 32.13 34.43
C LEU A 581 -32.97 32.90 33.80
N THR A 582 -31.75 32.39 33.91
CA THR A 582 -30.56 32.97 33.28
C THR A 582 -30.50 32.58 31.79
N SER A 583 -30.69 31.29 31.48
CA SER A 583 -30.86 30.82 30.10
C SER A 583 -31.88 29.67 30.02
N LEU A 584 -32.68 29.66 28.96
CA LEU A 584 -33.61 28.58 28.64
C LEU A 584 -33.33 28.09 27.21
N ARG A 585 -33.04 26.81 27.05
CA ARG A 585 -32.90 26.16 25.74
C ARG A 585 -33.82 24.95 25.62
N LEU A 586 -34.63 24.93 24.58
CA LEU A 586 -35.42 23.77 24.16
C LEU A 586 -34.95 23.39 22.76
N SER A 587 -34.44 22.17 22.60
CA SER A 587 -33.95 21.65 21.31
C SER A 587 -34.60 20.32 20.98
N GLY A 588 -35.03 20.12 19.73
CA GLY A 588 -35.53 18.84 19.23
C GLY A 588 -34.52 18.10 18.36
N GLU A 589 -34.98 17.00 17.76
CA GLU A 589 -34.22 16.26 16.73
C GLU A 589 -34.47 16.83 15.32
N SER A 590 -35.68 17.32 15.07
CA SER A 590 -36.08 18.15 13.92
C SER A 590 -37.49 18.67 14.18
N ALA A 591 -37.87 19.77 13.52
CA ALA A 591 -39.22 20.32 13.65
C ALA A 591 -40.34 19.38 13.20
N ALA A 592 -40.05 18.34 12.40
CA ALA A 592 -41.01 17.30 12.05
C ALA A 592 -41.07 16.20 13.12
N ALA A 593 -39.92 15.81 13.67
CA ALA A 593 -39.80 14.69 14.59
C ALA A 593 -40.20 15.03 16.04
N SER A 594 -39.96 16.26 16.50
CA SER A 594 -40.19 16.68 17.89
C SER A 594 -41.35 17.69 17.95
N GLN A 595 -42.56 17.20 18.18
CA GLN A 595 -43.79 18.01 18.18
C GLN A 595 -44.23 18.39 19.60
N ILE A 596 -44.35 19.69 19.88
CA ILE A 596 -44.94 20.23 21.11
C ILE A 596 -46.39 20.64 20.82
N ILE A 597 -47.32 19.98 21.48
CA ILE A 597 -48.75 20.30 21.46
C ILE A 597 -49.05 21.21 22.65
N VAL A 598 -49.40 22.46 22.38
CA VAL A 598 -49.85 23.43 23.38
C VAL A 598 -51.37 23.34 23.52
N GLY A 599 -51.82 22.67 24.57
CA GLY A 599 -53.23 22.65 25.00
C GLY A 599 -53.62 23.84 25.88
N ALA A 600 -52.62 24.50 26.47
CA ALA A 600 -52.74 25.72 27.27
C ALA A 600 -53.21 26.94 26.46
N GLN A 601 -53.79 27.94 27.14
CA GLN A 601 -54.07 29.25 26.54
C GLN A 601 -52.83 30.15 26.55
N ARG A 602 -51.95 30.04 27.55
CA ARG A 602 -50.74 30.87 27.65
C ARG A 602 -49.53 30.08 28.14
N LEU A 603 -48.47 30.10 27.33
CA LEU A 603 -47.15 29.62 27.70
C LEU A 603 -46.18 30.82 27.70
N ARG A 604 -45.69 31.24 28.86
CA ARG A 604 -44.74 32.34 29.00
C ARG A 604 -43.38 31.84 29.44
N LEU A 605 -42.36 32.15 28.65
CA LEU A 605 -40.97 31.80 28.88
C LEU A 605 -40.18 33.09 29.09
N GLN A 606 -39.76 33.36 30.32
CA GLN A 606 -38.93 34.51 30.65
C GLN A 606 -37.55 34.05 31.15
N ALA A 607 -36.51 34.41 30.40
CA ALA A 607 -35.11 34.12 30.72
C ALA A 607 -34.16 35.19 30.16
N GLY A 608 -32.93 35.29 30.66
CA GLY A 608 -31.91 36.18 30.09
C GLY A 608 -31.62 35.89 28.60
N ALA A 609 -31.43 34.61 28.26
CA ALA A 609 -31.36 34.11 26.89
C ALA A 609 -32.35 32.95 26.67
N ILE A 610 -33.10 32.97 25.57
CA ILE A 610 -34.04 31.91 25.17
C ILE A 610 -33.63 31.36 23.81
N VAL A 611 -33.50 30.04 23.70
CA VAL A 611 -33.15 29.35 22.44
C VAL A 611 -34.15 28.23 22.17
N LEU A 612 -34.84 28.30 21.03
CA LEU A 612 -35.75 27.28 20.50
C LEU A 612 -35.20 26.80 19.16
N GLU A 613 -34.86 25.51 19.06
CA GLU A 613 -34.23 24.95 17.86
C GLU A 613 -34.80 23.57 17.52
N ASP A 614 -35.06 23.30 16.24
CA ASP A 614 -35.48 21.97 15.76
C ASP A 614 -36.81 21.47 16.36
N LEU A 615 -37.80 22.36 16.57
CA LEU A 615 -39.07 22.05 17.24
C LEU A 615 -40.29 22.36 16.38
N GLY A 616 -41.25 21.44 16.36
CA GLY A 616 -42.58 21.66 15.79
C GLY A 616 -43.57 22.06 16.88
N TRP A 617 -44.41 23.06 16.62
CA TRP A 617 -45.37 23.60 17.57
C TRP A 617 -46.78 23.53 17.01
N THR A 618 -47.70 22.94 17.77
CA THR A 618 -49.14 22.86 17.42
C THR A 618 -49.98 23.45 18.55
N PHE A 619 -50.77 24.47 18.24
CA PHE A 619 -51.60 25.17 19.22
C PHE A 619 -53.06 24.72 19.08
N LYS A 620 -53.59 24.01 20.08
CA LYS A 620 -54.96 23.45 20.02
C LYS A 620 -56.06 24.48 20.27
N GLN A 621 -55.78 25.49 21.09
CA GLN A 621 -56.76 26.53 21.43
C GLN A 621 -56.65 27.71 20.44
N PRO A 622 -57.78 28.27 19.97
CA PRO A 622 -57.77 29.41 19.03
C PRO A 622 -57.05 30.67 19.54
N ALA A 623 -56.99 30.84 20.86
CA ALA A 623 -56.34 31.98 21.51
C ALA A 623 -55.00 31.64 22.18
N ALA A 624 -54.42 30.47 21.90
CA ALA A 624 -53.15 30.10 22.51
C ALA A 624 -51.99 30.96 22.00
N GLN A 625 -51.10 31.35 22.93
CA GLN A 625 -49.95 32.22 22.68
C GLN A 625 -48.70 31.72 23.42
N LEU A 626 -47.57 31.71 22.71
CA LEU A 626 -46.22 31.53 23.24
C LEU A 626 -45.57 32.91 23.46
N GLY A 627 -45.45 33.33 24.72
CA GLY A 627 -44.76 34.55 25.10
C GLY A 627 -43.30 34.30 25.43
N LEU A 628 -42.38 34.96 24.73
CA LEU A 628 -40.94 34.91 24.94
C LEU A 628 -40.45 36.27 25.45
N GLN A 629 -39.82 36.30 26.62
CA GLN A 629 -39.25 37.52 27.18
C GLN A 629 -37.79 37.30 27.59
N GLY A 630 -36.86 37.94 26.88
CA GLY A 630 -35.43 37.80 27.16
C GLY A 630 -34.57 38.82 26.42
N ALA A 631 -33.33 39.02 26.90
CA ALA A 631 -32.38 39.93 26.26
C ALA A 631 -31.89 39.36 24.91
N THR A 632 -31.84 38.03 24.78
CA THR A 632 -31.59 37.35 23.51
C THR A 632 -32.62 36.25 23.31
N VAL A 633 -33.29 36.25 22.17
CA VAL A 633 -34.28 35.23 21.78
C VAL A 633 -33.86 34.66 20.43
N THR A 634 -33.62 33.35 20.37
CA THR A 634 -33.27 32.63 19.16
C THR A 634 -34.35 31.60 18.85
N VAL A 635 -34.89 31.65 17.63
CA VAL A 635 -35.80 30.66 17.06
C VAL A 635 -35.20 30.21 15.74
N ARG A 636 -34.79 28.95 15.64
CA ARG A 636 -34.17 28.39 14.43
C ARG A 636 -34.79 27.05 14.07
N ASP A 637 -34.97 26.78 12.78
CA ASP A 637 -35.40 25.48 12.28
C ASP A 637 -36.67 24.96 12.98
N CYS A 638 -37.61 25.87 13.29
CA CYS A 638 -38.84 25.56 13.99
C CYS A 638 -40.06 25.66 13.06
N THR A 639 -41.08 24.84 13.31
CA THR A 639 -42.38 24.97 12.64
C THR A 639 -43.48 25.31 13.64
N GLY A 640 -44.50 26.05 13.21
CA GLY A 640 -45.62 26.38 14.09
C GLY A 640 -46.95 26.47 13.36
N LEU A 641 -48.00 25.89 13.94
CA LEU A 641 -49.33 25.87 13.37
C LEU A 641 -50.41 26.23 14.40
N ARG A 642 -51.27 27.17 14.04
CA ARG A 642 -52.53 27.47 14.74
C ARG A 642 -53.67 27.71 13.76
N GLU A 643 -54.78 27.00 13.96
CA GLU A 643 -56.08 27.35 13.37
C GLU A 643 -56.79 28.35 14.29
N ALA A 644 -57.06 29.55 13.79
CA ALA A 644 -57.80 30.59 14.51
C ALA A 644 -59.30 30.54 14.15
N GLU A 645 -60.17 30.83 15.11
CA GLU A 645 -61.62 30.90 14.88
C GLU A 645 -62.07 32.25 14.31
N GLN A 646 -61.37 33.34 14.66
CA GLN A 646 -61.67 34.71 14.21
C GLN A 646 -60.37 35.48 13.92
N PRO A 647 -60.37 36.40 12.93
CA PRO A 647 -59.20 37.22 12.65
C PRO A 647 -58.94 38.23 13.77
N GLY A 648 -57.67 38.52 14.03
CA GLY A 648 -57.27 39.52 15.02
C GLY A 648 -57.12 38.97 16.44
N GLY A 649 -56.88 37.65 16.56
CA GLY A 649 -56.52 37.01 17.84
C GLY A 649 -55.12 37.43 18.32
N PRO A 650 -54.70 36.94 19.50
CA PRO A 650 -53.34 37.15 19.97
C PRO A 650 -52.33 36.53 19.01
N ALA A 651 -51.14 37.11 18.88
CA ALA A 651 -50.12 36.50 18.03
C ALA A 651 -49.70 35.12 18.56
N LEU A 652 -49.43 34.19 17.64
CA LEU A 652 -49.03 32.82 17.97
C LEU A 652 -47.74 32.82 18.81
N VAL A 653 -46.74 33.62 18.43
CA VAL A 653 -45.56 33.95 19.25
C VAL A 653 -45.55 35.45 19.55
N GLN A 654 -45.32 35.82 20.80
CA GLN A 654 -45.08 37.20 21.20
C GLN A 654 -43.68 37.33 21.82
N VAL A 655 -42.86 38.23 21.32
CA VAL A 655 -41.52 38.52 21.83
C VAL A 655 -41.53 39.89 22.53
N ALA A 656 -41.02 39.94 23.75
CA ALA A 656 -40.93 41.16 24.56
C ALA A 656 -39.51 41.38 25.09
N SER A 657 -39.13 42.64 25.26
CA SER A 657 -37.88 42.99 25.92
C SER A 657 -37.94 42.85 27.44
N PRO A 658 -36.81 42.60 28.12
CA PRO A 658 -36.72 42.76 29.56
C PRO A 658 -36.89 44.24 29.94
N GLU A 659 -37.43 44.50 31.13
CA GLU A 659 -37.64 45.87 31.61
C GLU A 659 -36.33 46.69 31.58
N GLY A 660 -36.34 47.80 30.84
CA GLY A 660 -35.19 48.70 30.71
C GLY A 660 -34.05 48.23 29.79
N GLN A 661 -34.22 47.16 29.01
CA GLN A 661 -33.19 46.60 28.13
C GLN A 661 -33.67 46.46 26.67
N THR A 662 -32.74 46.37 25.72
CA THR A 662 -33.03 45.97 24.34
C THR A 662 -32.96 44.46 24.19
N ALA A 663 -33.94 43.87 23.52
CA ALA A 663 -33.93 42.46 23.15
C ALA A 663 -33.40 42.26 21.73
N THR A 664 -32.57 41.25 21.54
CA THR A 664 -32.09 40.79 20.23
C THR A 664 -32.79 39.50 19.85
N LEU A 665 -33.55 39.54 18.76
CA LEU A 665 -34.26 38.43 18.15
C LEU A 665 -33.44 37.88 16.98
N HIS A 666 -33.16 36.58 16.99
CA HIS A 666 -32.59 35.84 15.88
C HIS A 666 -33.63 34.80 15.43
N TRP A 667 -34.34 35.09 14.35
CA TRP A 667 -35.38 34.20 13.81
C TRP A 667 -34.96 33.70 12.42
N GLN A 668 -34.63 32.42 12.29
CA GLN A 668 -34.01 31.88 11.08
C GLN A 668 -34.63 30.55 10.67
N SER A 669 -34.75 30.30 9.36
CA SER A 669 -35.18 29.02 8.79
C SER A 669 -36.43 28.41 9.44
N SER A 670 -37.41 29.24 9.78
CA SER A 670 -38.56 28.81 10.59
C SER A 670 -39.89 29.10 9.90
N ASP A 671 -40.76 28.09 9.83
CA ASP A 671 -42.03 28.14 9.09
C ASP A 671 -43.23 28.14 10.03
N TRP A 672 -43.90 29.29 10.15
CA TRP A 672 -44.99 29.49 11.10
C TRP A 672 -46.24 29.99 10.39
N THR A 673 -47.37 29.35 10.71
CA THR A 673 -48.65 29.57 10.06
C THR A 673 -49.74 29.82 11.10
N ALA A 674 -50.42 30.96 10.98
CA ALA A 674 -51.60 31.29 11.78
C ALA A 674 -52.69 31.81 10.85
N TRP A 675 -53.69 30.97 10.57
CA TRP A 675 -54.76 31.28 9.62
C TRP A 675 -56.14 31.08 10.23
N VAL A 676 -57.09 31.88 9.75
CA VAL A 676 -58.53 31.71 10.03
C VAL A 676 -59.15 30.90 8.90
N ALA A 677 -59.65 29.71 9.21
CA ALA A 677 -60.32 28.87 8.22
C ALA A 677 -61.64 29.52 7.76
N PRO A 678 -61.92 29.62 6.45
CA PRO A 678 -63.19 30.16 5.96
C PRO A 678 -64.32 29.11 6.11
N ASP A 679 -65.42 29.46 6.77
CA ASP A 679 -66.64 28.63 6.82
C ASP A 679 -67.38 28.72 5.47
N LEU A 680 -67.21 27.70 4.62
CA LEU A 680 -67.89 27.58 3.31
C LEU A 680 -69.15 26.72 3.42
N LYS A 681 -70.31 27.25 3.00
CA LYS A 681 -71.57 26.50 2.91
C LYS A 681 -72.04 26.36 1.47
N PHE A 682 -72.10 25.13 0.95
CA PHE A 682 -72.65 24.81 -0.38
C PHE A 682 -74.11 24.35 -0.27
N GLY A 683 -75.05 25.16 -0.76
CA GLY A 683 -76.50 24.91 -0.61
C GLY A 683 -77.25 24.49 -1.88
N TRP A 684 -76.58 24.22 -3.00
CA TRP A 684 -77.23 24.04 -4.31
C TRP A 684 -77.31 22.58 -4.78
N LYS A 685 -78.41 22.21 -5.46
CA LYS A 685 -78.62 20.91 -6.12
C LYS A 685 -79.18 21.15 -7.54
N PRO A 686 -78.57 20.63 -8.62
CA PRO A 686 -79.14 20.71 -9.96
C PRO A 686 -80.38 19.83 -10.09
N GLY A 687 -81.42 20.32 -10.77
CA GLY A 687 -82.61 19.52 -11.12
C GLY A 687 -82.25 18.45 -12.15
N GLY A 688 -82.68 17.20 -11.93
CA GLY A 688 -82.41 16.07 -12.84
C GLY A 688 -81.05 15.38 -12.70
N ALA A 689 -80.29 15.66 -11.63
CA ALA A 689 -78.95 15.10 -11.41
C ALA A 689 -78.93 13.55 -11.32
N THR A 690 -78.02 12.92 -12.08
CA THR A 690 -77.73 11.48 -12.04
C THR A 690 -76.88 11.08 -10.82
N ALA A 691 -76.55 9.79 -10.66
CA ALA A 691 -75.69 9.34 -9.56
C ALA A 691 -74.25 9.88 -9.68
N ALA A 692 -73.68 9.89 -10.90
CA ALA A 692 -72.35 10.44 -11.18
C ALA A 692 -72.24 11.94 -10.86
N ASP A 693 -73.30 12.68 -11.16
CA ASP A 693 -73.43 14.11 -10.84
C ASP A 693 -73.39 14.38 -9.32
N LYS A 694 -74.00 13.50 -8.52
CA LYS A 694 -73.99 13.60 -7.04
C LYS A 694 -72.65 13.21 -6.44
N ASP A 695 -71.98 12.21 -7.00
CA ASP A 695 -70.64 11.81 -6.57
C ASP A 695 -69.57 12.85 -6.92
N PHE A 696 -69.71 13.51 -8.08
CA PHE A 696 -68.88 14.66 -8.41
C PHE A 696 -69.10 15.80 -7.41
N LEU A 697 -70.35 16.15 -7.06
CA LEU A 697 -70.63 17.20 -6.06
C LEU A 697 -70.09 16.88 -4.67
N LYS A 698 -70.19 15.63 -4.22
CA LYS A 698 -69.58 15.18 -2.95
C LYS A 698 -68.06 15.25 -3.01
N THR A 699 -67.47 14.88 -4.14
CA THR A 699 -66.02 14.94 -4.35
C THR A 699 -65.55 16.39 -4.39
N LEU A 700 -66.26 17.27 -5.10
CA LEU A 700 -66.04 18.71 -5.09
C LEU A 700 -66.10 19.27 -3.67
N GLN A 701 -67.15 18.97 -2.92
CA GLN A 701 -67.31 19.46 -1.55
C GLN A 701 -66.21 18.95 -0.61
N ARG A 702 -65.93 17.64 -0.61
CA ARG A 702 -64.88 17.03 0.21
C ARG A 702 -63.50 17.59 -0.11
N HIS A 703 -63.19 17.77 -1.38
CA HIS A 703 -61.87 18.20 -1.80
C HIS A 703 -61.69 19.70 -1.63
N VAL A 704 -62.75 20.50 -1.76
CA VAL A 704 -62.81 21.90 -1.31
C VAL A 704 -62.61 21.98 0.21
N GLU A 705 -63.23 21.11 1.01
CA GLU A 705 -62.96 21.02 2.46
C GLU A 705 -61.52 20.60 2.78
N ASN A 706 -60.90 19.72 1.98
CA ASN A 706 -59.50 19.32 2.14
C ASN A 706 -58.53 20.44 1.76
N LEU A 707 -58.84 21.21 0.72
CA LEU A 707 -58.11 22.42 0.31
C LEU A 707 -58.08 23.47 1.44
N LEU A 708 -59.11 23.52 2.28
CA LEU A 708 -59.22 24.47 3.41
C LEU A 708 -58.45 24.06 4.67
N LYS A 709 -58.28 22.77 4.94
CA LYS A 709 -57.70 22.25 6.19
C LYS A 709 -56.16 22.23 6.21
N GLN A 710 -55.52 23.12 5.43
CA GLN A 710 -54.06 23.20 5.24
C GLN A 710 -53.37 21.82 5.20
N ALA A 711 -53.85 20.95 4.31
CA ALA A 711 -53.21 19.66 4.11
C ALA A 711 -51.79 19.85 3.52
N PRO A 712 -50.79 19.02 3.89
CA PRO A 712 -49.44 19.08 3.33
C PRO A 712 -49.47 19.05 1.79
N ALA A 713 -48.46 19.63 1.12
CA ALA A 713 -48.43 19.78 -0.34
C ALA A 713 -48.79 18.50 -1.11
N GLU A 714 -48.37 17.33 -0.62
CA GLU A 714 -48.71 16.03 -1.21
C GLU A 714 -50.22 15.70 -1.17
N ALA A 715 -50.94 16.11 -0.13
CA ALA A 715 -52.38 15.93 -0.02
C ALA A 715 -53.16 16.95 -0.87
N LEU A 716 -52.59 18.15 -1.06
CA LEU A 716 -53.10 19.17 -1.97
C LEU A 716 -53.01 18.69 -3.42
N ASP A 717 -51.83 18.24 -3.86
CA ASP A 717 -51.57 17.74 -5.21
C ASP A 717 -52.43 16.51 -5.51
N LYS A 718 -52.57 15.61 -4.54
CA LYS A 718 -53.44 14.44 -4.66
C LYS A 718 -54.92 14.81 -4.74
N SER A 719 -55.35 15.83 -4.01
CA SER A 719 -56.73 16.32 -4.07
C SER A 719 -57.00 17.02 -5.41
N LEU A 720 -56.09 17.86 -5.89
CA LEU A 720 -56.19 18.52 -7.19
C LEU A 720 -56.20 17.49 -8.33
N ALA A 721 -55.33 16.48 -8.29
CA ALA A 721 -55.30 15.39 -9.26
C ALA A 721 -56.61 14.59 -9.27
N GLN A 722 -57.17 14.24 -8.10
CA GLN A 722 -58.44 13.54 -8.01
C GLN A 722 -59.63 14.39 -8.48
N LEU A 723 -59.60 15.71 -8.26
CA LEU A 723 -60.61 16.61 -8.80
C LEU A 723 -60.49 16.71 -10.32
N ALA A 724 -59.27 16.75 -10.84
CA ALA A 724 -59.00 16.74 -12.27
C ALA A 724 -59.51 15.45 -12.93
N GLU A 725 -59.28 14.28 -12.34
CA GLU A 725 -59.84 12.99 -12.80
C GLU A 725 -61.37 12.98 -12.75
N ALA A 726 -61.97 13.43 -11.65
CA ALA A 726 -63.42 13.51 -11.53
C ALA A 726 -64.03 14.48 -12.57
N TRP A 727 -63.33 15.57 -12.87
CA TRP A 727 -63.73 16.54 -13.89
C TRP A 727 -63.62 15.95 -15.30
N GLN A 728 -62.53 15.24 -15.61
CA GLN A 728 -62.38 14.52 -16.87
C GLN A 728 -63.49 13.47 -17.06
N ALA A 729 -63.87 12.75 -16.00
CA ALA A 729 -64.96 11.78 -16.04
C ALA A 729 -66.35 12.40 -16.27
N LEU A 730 -66.59 13.65 -15.82
CA LEU A 730 -67.86 14.36 -16.02
C LEU A 730 -68.03 14.86 -17.47
N GLY A 731 -66.93 15.25 -18.12
CA GLY A 731 -66.89 15.74 -19.50
C GLY A 731 -67.16 17.25 -19.64
N VAL A 732 -66.44 17.90 -20.56
CA VAL A 732 -66.40 19.37 -20.74
C VAL A 732 -67.78 19.98 -21.08
N GLU A 733 -68.56 19.35 -21.95
CA GLU A 733 -69.87 19.87 -22.35
C GLU A 733 -70.90 19.79 -21.23
N ARG A 734 -70.87 18.71 -20.44
CA ARG A 734 -71.75 18.50 -19.30
C ARG A 734 -71.42 19.47 -18.17
N TRP A 735 -70.13 19.74 -17.94
CA TRP A 735 -69.65 20.79 -17.05
C TRP A 735 -70.04 22.21 -17.53
N ARG A 736 -69.94 22.53 -18.83
CA ARG A 736 -70.40 23.82 -19.38
C ARG A 736 -71.91 24.02 -19.16
N ALA A 737 -72.72 23.00 -19.41
CA ALA A 737 -74.16 23.04 -19.12
C ALA A 737 -74.45 23.25 -17.62
N TRP A 738 -73.67 22.59 -16.75
CA TRP A 738 -73.77 22.73 -15.29
C TRP A 738 -73.33 24.10 -14.77
N SER A 739 -72.19 24.61 -15.25
CA SER A 739 -71.65 25.90 -14.84
C SER A 739 -72.53 27.08 -15.29
N ALA A 740 -73.22 26.96 -16.42
CA ALA A 740 -74.25 27.90 -16.83
C ALA A 740 -75.52 27.83 -15.95
N ALA A 741 -75.79 26.67 -15.35
CA ALA A 741 -76.94 26.44 -14.47
C ALA A 741 -76.65 26.70 -12.97
N LEU A 742 -75.37 26.89 -12.59
CA LEU A 742 -75.01 27.36 -11.26
C LEU A 742 -75.63 28.74 -11.05
N PRO A 743 -76.42 28.97 -9.98
CA PRO A 743 -76.81 30.32 -9.62
C PRO A 743 -75.54 31.18 -9.49
N LYS A 744 -75.65 32.50 -9.70
CA LYS A 744 -74.61 33.49 -9.33
C LYS A 744 -74.43 33.55 -7.80
N ALA A 745 -74.45 32.40 -7.14
CA ALA A 745 -74.37 32.20 -5.72
C ALA A 745 -72.95 32.60 -5.30
N PRO A 746 -72.83 33.60 -4.44
CA PRO A 746 -71.55 33.95 -3.87
C PRO A 746 -70.98 32.77 -3.08
N LEU A 747 -69.67 32.52 -3.18
CA LEU A 747 -68.97 31.89 -2.06
C LEU A 747 -69.01 32.94 -0.95
N ILE A 748 -69.84 32.72 0.08
CA ILE A 748 -69.87 33.59 1.26
C ILE A 748 -68.98 32.91 2.30
N PRO A 749 -67.68 33.22 2.38
CA PRO A 749 -66.93 32.90 3.57
C PRO A 749 -67.58 33.65 4.73
N ARG A 750 -67.81 32.99 5.87
CA ARG A 750 -68.39 33.62 7.07
C ARG A 750 -67.42 34.57 7.79
N VAL A 751 -66.48 35.17 7.05
CA VAL A 751 -65.53 36.16 7.54
C VAL A 751 -66.12 37.56 7.29
N ARG A 752 -67.11 37.93 8.10
CA ARG A 752 -67.60 39.32 8.22
C ARG A 752 -67.07 39.91 9.52
N TYR A 753 -65.84 40.41 9.50
CA TYR A 753 -65.48 41.58 10.30
C TYR A 753 -64.87 42.61 9.37
N LEU A 754 -65.75 43.50 8.90
CA LEU A 754 -65.42 44.71 8.16
C LEU A 754 -64.87 45.74 9.12
N ALA A 755 -63.60 46.08 8.99
CA ALA A 755 -63.18 47.47 9.13
C ALA A 755 -63.12 48.08 7.72
N GLN A 756 -64.31 48.49 7.27
CA GLN A 756 -64.60 49.49 6.22
C GLN A 756 -64.04 49.28 4.79
N GLY A 757 -64.75 48.45 4.03
CA GLY A 757 -64.74 48.38 2.56
C GLY A 757 -65.42 47.09 2.11
N GLN A 758 -66.55 47.15 1.40
CA GLN A 758 -67.37 45.98 1.03
C GLN A 758 -66.50 44.83 0.48
N PRO A 759 -66.56 43.59 1.02
CA PRO A 759 -65.72 42.52 0.52
C PRO A 759 -66.20 42.13 -0.88
N GLN A 760 -65.30 42.09 -1.87
CA GLN A 760 -65.66 41.60 -3.18
C GLN A 760 -65.91 40.09 -3.11
N VAL A 761 -67.17 39.73 -3.35
CA VAL A 761 -67.61 38.36 -3.21
C VAL A 761 -67.33 37.61 -4.51
N ALA A 762 -66.40 36.66 -4.45
CA ALA A 762 -66.05 35.88 -5.62
C ALA A 762 -67.11 34.81 -5.94
N ARG A 763 -67.34 34.55 -7.23
CA ARG A 763 -68.46 33.71 -7.69
C ARG A 763 -67.95 32.52 -8.50
N LEU A 764 -68.42 31.32 -8.14
CA LEU A 764 -68.16 30.09 -8.92
C LEU A 764 -68.55 30.21 -10.40
N SER A 765 -69.53 31.06 -10.73
CA SER A 765 -69.97 31.32 -12.11
C SER A 765 -68.89 31.93 -13.02
N GLN A 766 -67.76 32.39 -12.48
CA GLN A 766 -66.67 32.98 -13.26
C GLN A 766 -65.66 31.94 -13.76
N LEU A 767 -65.65 30.73 -13.21
CA LEU A 767 -64.72 29.66 -13.59
C LEU A 767 -64.73 29.27 -15.09
N PRO A 768 -65.85 29.32 -15.83
CA PRO A 768 -65.84 29.01 -17.25
C PRO A 768 -64.94 29.94 -18.10
N GLN A 769 -64.63 31.14 -17.59
CA GLN A 769 -63.78 32.10 -18.28
C GLN A 769 -62.34 31.59 -18.48
N PHE A 770 -61.87 30.70 -17.60
CA PHE A 770 -60.52 30.12 -17.70
C PHE A 770 -60.37 29.06 -18.80
N LEU A 771 -61.48 28.52 -19.32
CA LEU A 771 -61.47 27.39 -20.27
C LEU A 771 -61.68 27.79 -21.74
N GLY A 772 -61.98 29.06 -22.04
CA GLY A 772 -62.24 29.52 -23.41
C GLY A 772 -63.47 28.90 -24.08
N SER A 773 -63.87 29.42 -25.24
CA SER A 773 -65.23 29.22 -25.81
C SER A 773 -65.38 28.21 -26.96
N GLY A 774 -64.49 27.23 -27.19
CA GLY A 774 -64.60 26.46 -28.47
C GLY A 774 -63.93 25.10 -28.66
N GLY A 775 -63.53 24.35 -27.63
CA GLY A 775 -62.94 23.01 -27.83
C GLY A 775 -62.79 22.19 -26.55
N THR A 776 -62.26 20.97 -26.67
CA THR A 776 -61.78 20.12 -25.57
C THR A 776 -60.67 20.86 -24.82
N ALA A 777 -60.87 21.13 -23.53
CA ALA A 777 -59.87 21.81 -22.71
C ALA A 777 -58.60 20.94 -22.56
N SER A 778 -57.42 21.54 -22.68
CA SER A 778 -56.16 20.85 -22.40
C SER A 778 -56.03 20.58 -20.89
N ALA A 779 -55.18 19.62 -20.51
CA ALA A 779 -54.89 19.34 -19.10
C ALA A 779 -54.38 20.60 -18.35
N GLU A 780 -53.63 21.46 -19.04
CA GLU A 780 -53.09 22.72 -18.51
C GLU A 780 -54.18 23.77 -18.25
N GLN A 781 -55.17 23.88 -19.14
CA GLN A 781 -56.33 24.78 -18.95
C GLN A 781 -57.23 24.30 -17.80
N ILE A 782 -57.41 22.98 -17.68
CA ILE A 782 -58.14 22.37 -16.56
C ILE A 782 -57.40 22.66 -15.26
N GLN A 783 -56.08 22.47 -15.24
CA GLN A 783 -55.26 22.76 -14.06
C GLN A 783 -55.32 24.24 -13.67
N THR A 784 -55.22 25.16 -14.63
CA THR A 784 -55.34 26.60 -14.36
C THR A 784 -56.69 26.98 -13.75
N ALA A 785 -57.79 26.38 -14.23
CA ALA A 785 -59.13 26.60 -13.67
C ALA A 785 -59.29 25.98 -12.27
N LEU A 786 -58.67 24.82 -12.01
CA LEU A 786 -58.60 24.19 -10.70
C LEU A 786 -57.78 25.01 -9.70
N ASP A 787 -56.66 25.57 -10.14
CA ASP A 787 -55.81 26.44 -9.32
C ASP A 787 -56.54 27.76 -9.00
N GLY A 788 -57.30 28.32 -9.95
CA GLY A 788 -58.19 29.45 -9.71
C GLY A 788 -59.29 29.15 -8.69
N LEU A 789 -59.90 27.95 -8.75
CA LEU A 789 -60.85 27.48 -7.73
C LEU A 789 -60.18 27.30 -6.37
N ALA A 790 -58.98 26.72 -6.32
CA ALA A 790 -58.20 26.53 -5.11
C ALA A 790 -57.89 27.88 -4.45
N ARG A 791 -57.48 28.90 -5.22
CA ARG A 791 -57.26 30.28 -4.72
C ARG A 791 -58.54 30.91 -4.17
N LEU A 792 -59.66 30.74 -4.87
CA LEU A 792 -60.98 31.25 -4.46
C LEU A 792 -61.51 30.60 -3.16
N VAL A 793 -61.24 29.31 -2.99
CA VAL A 793 -61.61 28.52 -1.82
C VAL A 793 -60.66 28.81 -0.66
N ALA A 794 -59.35 28.90 -0.91
CA ALA A 794 -58.30 29.16 0.08
C ALA A 794 -58.28 30.61 0.62
N ALA A 795 -59.34 31.39 0.43
CA ALA A 795 -59.51 32.74 0.99
C ALA A 795 -59.75 32.71 2.53
N GLY A 796 -58.99 31.90 3.26
CA GLY A 796 -58.76 32.07 4.68
C GLY A 796 -58.00 33.36 4.93
N GLN A 797 -58.31 34.06 6.01
CA GLN A 797 -57.60 35.30 6.33
C GLN A 797 -56.38 35.00 7.21
N PRO A 798 -55.22 35.63 6.94
CA PRO A 798 -54.08 35.55 7.82
C PRO A 798 -54.43 36.15 9.19
N ASP A 799 -54.10 35.42 10.25
CA ASP A 799 -54.10 35.90 11.63
C ASP A 799 -52.68 36.30 12.05
N HIS A 800 -52.47 36.69 13.31
CA HIS A 800 -51.16 37.16 13.77
C HIS A 800 -50.22 35.98 14.11
N VAL A 801 -49.07 35.87 13.44
CA VAL A 801 -48.05 34.83 13.70
C VAL A 801 -47.07 35.28 14.76
N LEU A 802 -46.44 36.44 14.55
CA LEU A 802 -45.37 36.94 15.41
C LEU A 802 -45.73 38.36 15.87
N ALA A 803 -45.74 38.61 17.17
CA ALA A 803 -45.84 39.96 17.73
C ALA A 803 -44.54 40.41 18.39
N LEU A 804 -44.11 41.62 18.07
CA LEU A 804 -43.08 42.35 18.81
C LEU A 804 -43.77 43.29 19.80
N ALA A 805 -43.64 43.01 21.10
CA ALA A 805 -44.43 43.66 22.13
C ALA A 805 -44.10 45.15 22.31
N ASP A 806 -42.83 45.52 22.14
CA ASP A 806 -42.32 46.86 22.41
C ASP A 806 -41.30 47.31 21.35
N THR A 807 -40.88 48.59 21.43
CA THR A 807 -39.96 49.20 20.46
C THR A 807 -38.48 48.91 20.74
N GLN A 808 -38.18 48.06 21.72
CA GLN A 808 -36.83 47.64 22.12
C GLN A 808 -36.49 46.22 21.65
N VAL A 809 -37.40 45.55 20.92
CA VAL A 809 -37.14 44.26 20.26
C VAL A 809 -36.58 44.50 18.85
N GLY A 810 -35.30 44.20 18.65
CA GLY A 810 -34.60 44.28 17.36
C GLY A 810 -33.91 42.97 17.00
N GLY A 811 -33.09 42.95 15.95
CA GLY A 811 -32.33 41.77 15.48
C GLY A 811 -32.61 41.43 14.02
N ASP A 812 -32.66 40.14 13.71
CA ASP A 812 -32.83 39.60 12.36
C ASP A 812 -33.94 38.54 12.27
N ILE A 813 -34.74 38.64 11.21
CA ILE A 813 -35.70 37.63 10.77
C ILE A 813 -35.31 37.26 9.34
N GLY A 814 -34.88 36.02 9.12
CA GLY A 814 -34.29 35.58 7.85
C GLY A 814 -34.73 34.20 7.39
N HIS A 815 -34.69 33.99 6.07
CA HIS A 815 -34.85 32.67 5.42
C HIS A 815 -36.07 31.87 5.91
N SER A 816 -37.17 32.55 6.22
CA SER A 816 -38.32 31.99 6.96
C SER A 816 -39.63 32.19 6.20
N ARG A 817 -40.63 31.36 6.49
CA ARG A 817 -42.01 31.56 6.01
C ARG A 817 -42.96 31.89 7.15
N LEU A 818 -43.52 33.10 7.16
CA LEU A 818 -44.51 33.55 8.13
C LEU A 818 -45.88 33.69 7.45
N GLN A 819 -46.64 32.59 7.38
CA GLN A 819 -48.00 32.59 6.84
C GLN A 819 -49.00 33.18 7.85
N GLY A 820 -48.88 34.48 8.07
CA GLY A 820 -49.76 35.35 8.85
C GLY A 820 -49.10 36.72 9.05
N TRP A 821 -49.73 37.60 9.81
CA TRP A 821 -49.20 38.95 10.04
C TRP A 821 -48.09 38.95 11.10
N LEU A 822 -47.06 39.76 10.85
CA LEU A 822 -46.13 40.21 11.86
C LEU A 822 -46.67 41.49 12.50
N LEU A 823 -46.92 41.48 13.80
CA LEU A 823 -47.54 42.55 14.56
C LEU A 823 -46.50 43.32 15.39
N MET A 824 -46.26 44.58 15.07
CA MET A 824 -45.47 45.49 15.92
C MET A 824 -46.42 46.21 16.86
N LEU A 825 -46.46 45.80 18.13
CA LEU A 825 -47.33 46.41 19.14
C LEU A 825 -46.80 47.76 19.63
N ASN A 826 -45.51 48.05 19.45
CA ASN A 826 -44.87 49.33 19.79
C ASN A 826 -45.12 49.78 21.26
N GLY A 827 -45.27 48.84 22.18
CA GLY A 827 -45.55 49.11 23.60
C GLY A 827 -47.03 49.42 23.90
N LEU A 828 -47.91 49.28 22.90
CA LEU A 828 -49.35 49.47 23.03
C LEU A 828 -50.06 48.16 23.37
N LYS A 829 -51.28 48.28 23.88
CA LYS A 829 -52.10 47.10 24.24
C LYS A 829 -52.54 46.34 22.99
N GLU A 830 -52.56 45.02 23.11
CA GLU A 830 -53.15 44.12 22.12
C GLU A 830 -54.61 44.52 21.83
N GLY A 831 -54.96 44.66 20.55
CA GLY A 831 -56.24 45.23 20.09
C GLY A 831 -56.21 46.73 19.74
N SER A 832 -55.06 47.39 19.82
CA SER A 832 -54.87 48.73 19.25
C SER A 832 -55.11 48.72 17.73
N PRO A 833 -55.55 49.84 17.12
CA PRO A 833 -55.76 49.89 15.67
C PRO A 833 -54.48 49.57 14.89
N THR A 834 -54.57 48.57 14.00
CA THR A 834 -53.46 48.11 13.14
C THR A 834 -53.79 48.21 11.65
N THR A 835 -54.98 48.71 11.32
CA THR A 835 -55.40 48.94 9.93
C THR A 835 -54.60 50.09 9.32
N PRO A 836 -54.27 50.02 8.02
CA PRO A 836 -53.64 51.15 7.33
C PRO A 836 -54.44 52.44 7.51
N PRO A 837 -53.84 53.50 8.08
CA PRO A 837 -54.52 54.77 8.19
C PRO A 837 -54.60 55.43 6.81
N THR A 838 -55.72 56.09 6.51
CA THR A 838 -55.78 57.05 5.40
C THR A 838 -55.22 58.36 5.90
N LEU A 839 -54.08 58.79 5.36
CA LEU A 839 -53.41 60.01 5.78
C LEU A 839 -53.43 61.07 4.68
N HIS A 840 -53.82 62.28 5.06
CA HIS A 840 -53.93 63.44 4.17
C HIS A 840 -52.96 64.57 4.56
N ALA A 841 -52.56 64.65 5.84
CA ALA A 841 -51.63 65.65 6.36
C ALA A 841 -50.92 65.18 7.65
N VAL A 842 -49.84 65.86 8.02
CA VAL A 842 -49.09 65.64 9.27
C VAL A 842 -48.96 66.97 10.02
N GLN A 843 -49.38 67.03 11.29
CA GLN A 843 -49.30 68.25 12.12
C GLN A 843 -48.35 68.13 13.32
N VAL A 844 -47.71 66.98 13.48
CA VAL A 844 -46.76 66.68 14.57
C VAL A 844 -45.38 66.33 14.02
N SER A 845 -44.34 66.74 14.74
CA SER A 845 -42.94 66.46 14.41
C SER A 845 -42.17 66.22 15.70
N PRO A 846 -41.43 65.09 15.87
CA PRO A 846 -41.22 64.01 14.88
C PRO A 846 -42.47 63.14 14.66
N VAL A 847 -42.52 62.40 13.54
CA VAL A 847 -43.62 61.48 13.21
C VAL A 847 -43.56 60.23 14.09
N VAL A 848 -42.35 59.71 14.29
CA VAL A 848 -42.11 58.53 15.12
C VAL A 848 -41.38 58.94 16.40
N THR A 849 -41.74 58.29 17.52
CA THR A 849 -40.88 58.26 18.71
C THR A 849 -40.03 56.99 18.62
N PRO A 850 -38.78 57.08 18.13
CA PRO A 850 -37.97 55.89 17.83
C PRO A 850 -37.55 55.16 19.12
N GLY A 851 -37.72 53.84 19.13
CA GLY A 851 -37.09 52.95 20.08
C GLY A 851 -35.60 52.74 19.80
N GLY A 852 -34.90 52.05 20.71
CA GLY A 852 -33.47 51.77 20.59
C GLY A 852 -33.12 50.63 19.63
N ALA A 853 -34.11 49.84 19.20
CA ALA A 853 -33.89 48.62 18.42
C ALA A 853 -33.83 48.84 16.91
N THR A 854 -32.99 48.05 16.24
CA THR A 854 -32.94 47.90 14.77
C THR A 854 -33.39 46.50 14.40
N LEU A 855 -34.35 46.37 13.47
CA LEU A 855 -34.84 45.09 12.96
C LEU A 855 -34.54 44.96 11.47
N ARG A 856 -33.94 43.84 11.06
CA ARG A 856 -33.79 43.44 9.65
C ARG A 856 -34.68 42.24 9.36
N ILE A 857 -35.52 42.36 8.34
CA ILE A 857 -36.30 41.25 7.78
C ILE A 857 -35.77 41.02 6.36
N ALA A 858 -35.20 39.85 6.10
CA ALA A 858 -34.53 39.54 4.84
C ALA A 858 -34.84 38.14 4.32
N ASP A 859 -35.14 38.00 3.03
CA ASP A 859 -35.46 36.70 2.40
C ASP A 859 -36.62 35.95 3.11
N VAL A 860 -37.65 36.67 3.56
CA VAL A 860 -38.83 36.12 4.25
C VAL A 860 -40.06 36.20 3.35
N SER A 861 -40.87 35.13 3.31
CA SER A 861 -42.24 35.20 2.76
C SER A 861 -43.21 35.43 3.92
N LEU A 862 -43.94 36.55 3.92
CA LEU A 862 -44.87 36.91 4.98
C LEU A 862 -46.20 37.41 4.42
N SER A 863 -47.30 37.24 5.16
CA SER A 863 -48.57 37.86 4.74
C SER A 863 -48.49 39.38 4.78
N GLY A 864 -47.89 39.93 5.84
CA GLY A 864 -47.55 41.34 5.90
C GLY A 864 -47.21 41.82 7.30
N VAL A 865 -46.93 43.11 7.45
CA VAL A 865 -46.61 43.72 8.75
C VAL A 865 -47.75 44.62 9.18
N ARG A 866 -48.17 44.52 10.44
CA ARG A 866 -49.15 45.41 11.08
C ARG A 866 -48.47 46.14 12.21
N SER A 867 -48.57 47.47 12.21
CA SER A 867 -48.02 48.29 13.28
C SER A 867 -49.17 48.91 14.07
N ALA A 868 -49.20 48.66 15.37
CA ALA A 868 -50.19 49.21 16.28
C ALA A 868 -50.00 50.72 16.44
N GLN A 869 -51.11 51.45 16.40
CA GLN A 869 -51.14 52.90 16.55
C GLN A 869 -51.82 53.30 17.85
N PRO A 870 -51.38 54.39 18.51
CA PRO A 870 -52.09 54.94 19.65
C PRO A 870 -53.54 55.27 19.26
N PRO A 871 -54.53 54.98 20.12
CA PRO A 871 -55.91 55.41 19.87
C PRO A 871 -55.96 56.91 19.60
N LYS A 872 -56.63 57.31 18.51
CA LYS A 872 -56.76 58.71 18.06
C LYS A 872 -55.45 59.40 17.60
N ALA A 873 -54.39 58.64 17.30
CA ALA A 873 -53.18 59.22 16.68
C ALA A 873 -53.47 59.90 15.33
N VAL A 874 -54.45 59.37 14.60
CA VAL A 874 -54.95 59.93 13.34
C VAL A 874 -56.40 60.40 13.54
N ASP A 875 -56.69 61.62 13.10
CA ASP A 875 -58.07 62.12 13.05
C ASP A 875 -58.83 61.44 11.92
N GLY A 876 -59.84 60.65 12.29
CA GLY A 876 -60.64 59.86 11.34
C GLY A 876 -61.49 60.69 10.36
N SER A 877 -61.66 62.00 10.58
CA SER A 877 -62.41 62.90 9.69
C SER A 877 -61.52 63.65 8.69
N SER A 878 -60.33 64.07 9.11
CA SER A 878 -59.38 64.84 8.30
C SER A 878 -58.22 64.02 7.74
N GLY A 879 -58.00 62.79 8.23
CA GLY A 879 -56.82 61.98 7.91
C GLY A 879 -55.51 62.62 8.35
N THR A 880 -55.53 63.51 9.34
CA THR A 880 -54.33 64.21 9.82
C THR A 880 -53.69 63.43 10.96
N LEU A 881 -52.36 63.21 10.93
CA LEU A 881 -51.60 62.70 12.07
C LEU A 881 -51.45 63.80 13.13
N GLN A 882 -52.00 63.58 14.33
CA GLN A 882 -52.11 64.55 15.43
C GLN A 882 -51.21 64.23 16.63
N ALA A 883 -50.57 63.06 16.67
CA ALA A 883 -49.64 62.66 17.72
C ALA A 883 -48.50 61.77 17.16
N SER A 884 -47.30 61.90 17.73
CA SER A 884 -46.17 61.02 17.37
C SER A 884 -46.49 59.57 17.74
N VAL A 885 -46.10 58.64 16.88
CA VAL A 885 -46.37 57.20 17.04
C VAL A 885 -45.12 56.49 17.54
N PRO A 886 -45.18 55.63 18.58
CA PRO A 886 -44.02 54.82 18.96
C PRO A 886 -43.67 53.84 17.83
N GLY A 887 -42.39 53.65 17.56
CA GLY A 887 -41.92 52.71 16.53
C GLY A 887 -40.47 52.30 16.74
N LEU A 888 -39.96 51.40 15.90
CA LEU A 888 -38.57 50.95 15.98
C LEU A 888 -37.58 52.08 15.65
N GLY A 889 -36.33 51.96 16.10
CA GLY A 889 -35.27 52.90 15.71
C GLY A 889 -34.95 52.81 14.22
N ARG A 890 -34.85 51.58 13.71
CA ARG A 890 -34.69 51.31 12.27
C ARG A 890 -35.36 49.98 11.87
N LEU A 891 -36.04 49.98 10.73
CA LEU A 891 -36.61 48.79 10.09
C LEU A 891 -36.03 48.63 8.69
N LEU A 892 -35.39 47.50 8.40
CA LEU A 892 -34.85 47.13 7.10
C LEU A 892 -35.63 45.94 6.54
N LEU A 893 -36.16 46.08 5.33
CA LEU A 893 -36.88 45.07 4.57
C LEU A 893 -36.09 44.80 3.28
N ASP A 894 -35.52 43.63 3.13
CA ASP A 894 -34.60 43.25 2.05
C ASP A 894 -35.08 41.95 1.37
N GLN A 895 -35.40 41.97 0.08
CA GLN A 895 -35.78 40.76 -0.69
C GLN A 895 -36.94 39.93 -0.09
N ASN A 896 -37.90 40.55 0.60
CA ASN A 896 -39.04 39.83 1.17
C ASN A 896 -40.19 39.69 0.16
N ARG A 897 -41.01 38.65 0.34
CA ARG A 897 -42.27 38.47 -0.39
C ARG A 897 -43.47 38.74 0.52
N PHE A 898 -44.30 39.71 0.17
CA PHE A 898 -45.53 40.08 0.86
C PHE A 898 -46.74 39.50 0.15
N GLU A 899 -47.43 38.55 0.78
CA GLU A 899 -48.54 37.81 0.17
C GLU A 899 -49.91 38.52 0.33
N TRP A 900 -50.01 39.57 1.15
CA TRP A 900 -51.26 40.31 1.37
C TRP A 900 -51.07 41.84 1.37
N PRO A 901 -52.07 42.60 0.87
CA PRO A 901 -52.04 44.06 0.90
C PRO A 901 -52.37 44.60 2.30
N GLY A 902 -52.01 45.87 2.55
CA GLY A 902 -52.40 46.60 3.75
C GLY A 902 -51.40 46.50 4.89
N SER A 903 -50.12 46.42 4.58
CA SER A 903 -49.08 46.49 5.61
C SER A 903 -48.96 47.90 6.21
N VAL A 904 -48.64 47.99 7.49
CA VAL A 904 -48.37 49.24 8.21
C VAL A 904 -47.03 49.14 8.90
N PHE A 905 -46.11 50.04 8.57
CA PHE A 905 -44.78 50.09 9.15
C PHE A 905 -44.61 51.34 10.01
N THR A 906 -43.94 51.24 11.16
CA THR A 906 -43.63 52.40 12.00
C THR A 906 -42.19 52.30 12.54
N ALA A 907 -41.31 53.16 12.04
CA ALA A 907 -39.91 53.20 12.45
C ALA A 907 -39.29 54.57 12.17
N GLY A 908 -38.32 55.02 12.98
CA GLY A 908 -37.61 56.28 12.75
C GLY A 908 -36.84 56.28 11.42
N GLY A 909 -36.17 55.18 11.10
CA GLY A 909 -35.59 54.92 9.77
C GLY A 909 -36.20 53.68 9.11
N TRP A 910 -36.71 53.81 7.89
CA TRP A 910 -37.30 52.72 7.13
C TRP A 910 -36.56 52.47 5.81
N ILE A 911 -36.11 51.25 5.56
CA ILE A 911 -35.43 50.87 4.31
C ILE A 911 -36.19 49.70 3.70
N GLY A 912 -36.74 49.87 2.50
CA GLY A 912 -37.37 48.81 1.73
C GLY A 912 -36.65 48.59 0.41
N GLN A 913 -35.86 47.52 0.30
CA GLN A 913 -35.06 47.18 -0.87
C GLN A 913 -35.47 45.82 -1.45
N GLY A 914 -35.77 45.78 -2.75
CA GLY A 914 -35.92 44.51 -3.47
C GLY A 914 -37.12 43.64 -3.06
N ASN A 915 -38.10 44.18 -2.34
CA ASN A 915 -39.25 43.38 -1.88
C ASN A 915 -40.30 43.21 -2.99
N THR A 916 -40.93 42.04 -2.99
CA THR A 916 -42.02 41.68 -3.91
C THR A 916 -43.34 41.67 -3.17
N TRP A 917 -44.36 42.30 -3.74
CA TRP A 917 -45.73 42.25 -3.24
C TRP A 917 -46.53 41.39 -4.19
N ASP A 918 -47.04 40.27 -3.72
CA ASP A 918 -47.64 39.20 -4.53
C ASP A 918 -49.09 38.98 -4.09
N PHE A 919 -50.00 39.76 -4.66
CA PHE A 919 -51.44 39.64 -4.46
C PHE A 919 -52.20 40.17 -5.67
N ASP A 920 -53.38 39.59 -5.94
CA ASP A 920 -54.13 39.87 -7.16
C ASP A 920 -54.73 41.29 -7.21
N ALA A 921 -54.79 41.88 -8.42
CA ALA A 921 -55.17 43.26 -8.70
C ALA A 921 -56.66 43.62 -8.48
N PHE A 922 -57.50 42.72 -7.96
CA PHE A 922 -58.96 42.85 -8.04
C PHE A 922 -59.61 43.93 -7.14
N ASP A 923 -58.91 44.49 -6.14
CA ASP A 923 -59.55 45.34 -5.12
C ASP A 923 -58.99 46.75 -4.92
N ASN A 924 -58.12 47.29 -5.80
CA ASN A 924 -57.51 48.63 -5.62
C ASN A 924 -56.90 48.82 -4.20
N LEU A 925 -56.51 47.73 -3.53
CA LEU A 925 -56.03 47.74 -2.16
C LEU A 925 -54.63 48.30 -2.13
N ARG A 926 -54.35 49.13 -1.11
CA ARG A 926 -53.03 49.73 -0.92
C ARG A 926 -52.06 48.65 -0.44
N PRO A 927 -50.89 48.45 -1.09
CA PRO A 927 -49.86 47.53 -0.58
C PRO A 927 -49.47 47.81 0.87
N GLY A 928 -49.34 49.09 1.25
CA GLY A 928 -49.13 49.47 2.64
C GLY A 928 -48.80 50.95 2.86
N VAL A 929 -48.57 51.31 4.13
CA VAL A 929 -48.20 52.66 4.58
C VAL A 929 -46.99 52.56 5.51
N ALA A 930 -45.96 53.38 5.28
CA ALA A 930 -44.84 53.53 6.21
C ALA A 930 -44.90 54.89 6.91
N LEU A 931 -44.94 54.87 8.24
CA LEU A 931 -44.82 56.02 9.12
C LEU A 931 -43.36 56.11 9.59
N CYS A 932 -42.61 57.09 9.10
CA CYS A 932 -41.19 57.22 9.41
C CYS A 932 -40.67 58.65 9.34
N ASP A 933 -39.54 58.90 10.00
CA ASP A 933 -38.85 60.20 9.90
C ASP A 933 -37.91 60.21 8.67
N ARG A 934 -37.29 59.07 8.36
CA ARG A 934 -36.42 58.88 7.18
C ARG A 934 -36.72 57.58 6.46
N ALA A 935 -36.69 57.60 5.13
CA ALA A 935 -36.97 56.43 4.30
C ALA A 935 -36.02 56.24 3.11
N THR A 936 -35.81 55.00 2.70
CA THR A 936 -35.22 54.61 1.40
C THR A 936 -36.04 53.46 0.82
N PHE A 937 -36.51 53.60 -0.42
CA PHE A 937 -37.35 52.58 -1.07
C PHE A 937 -36.86 52.33 -2.51
N THR A 938 -36.25 51.18 -2.77
CA THR A 938 -35.58 50.88 -4.05
C THR A 938 -35.83 49.45 -4.53
N GLY A 939 -36.06 49.27 -5.83
CA GLY A 939 -36.13 47.94 -6.45
C GLY A 939 -37.30 47.04 -6.04
N ASN A 940 -38.39 47.59 -5.47
CA ASN A 940 -39.57 46.81 -5.07
C ASN A 940 -40.55 46.63 -6.24
N VAL A 941 -41.23 45.48 -6.30
CA VAL A 941 -42.09 45.05 -7.43
C VAL A 941 -43.47 44.59 -6.93
N LEU A 942 -44.51 44.78 -7.75
CA LEU A 942 -45.84 44.20 -7.55
C LEU A 942 -46.05 43.05 -8.56
N GLU A 943 -46.02 41.82 -8.08
CA GLU A 943 -46.40 40.61 -8.84
C GLU A 943 -47.94 40.49 -8.87
N GLY A 944 -48.52 40.13 -10.01
CA GLY A 944 -49.97 40.02 -10.21
C GLY A 944 -50.59 41.06 -11.16
N TYR A 945 -49.82 42.08 -11.57
CA TYR A 945 -50.13 42.93 -12.73
C TYR A 945 -49.52 42.32 -14.00
N THR A 946 -50.17 42.50 -15.15
CA THR A 946 -49.80 41.84 -16.43
C THR A 946 -48.35 42.07 -16.89
N ASP A 947 -47.62 43.01 -16.29
CA ASP A 947 -46.26 43.40 -16.67
C ASP A 947 -45.27 43.54 -15.49
N ASN A 948 -45.45 42.87 -14.33
CA ASN A 948 -44.56 42.99 -13.16
C ASN A 948 -44.22 44.46 -12.82
N THR A 949 -45.26 45.26 -12.58
CA THR A 949 -45.12 46.70 -12.52
C THR A 949 -44.34 47.14 -11.27
N HIS A 950 -43.39 48.07 -11.45
CA HIS A 950 -42.74 48.73 -10.31
C HIS A 950 -43.77 49.46 -9.46
N ILE A 951 -43.70 49.33 -8.13
CA ILE A 951 -44.61 50.02 -7.22
C ILE A 951 -44.22 51.51 -7.15
N PRO A 952 -45.03 52.44 -7.67
CA PRO A 952 -44.78 53.85 -7.47
C PRO A 952 -45.00 54.22 -6.01
N CYS A 953 -43.98 54.77 -5.35
CA CYS A 953 -44.15 55.39 -4.05
C CYS A 953 -44.65 56.82 -4.23
N THR A 954 -45.82 57.16 -3.67
CA THR A 954 -46.24 58.56 -3.61
C THR A 954 -45.94 59.08 -2.21
N ALA A 955 -44.94 59.96 -2.10
CA ALA A 955 -44.66 60.66 -0.85
C ALA A 955 -45.71 61.76 -0.66
N GLY A 956 -46.77 61.46 0.10
CA GLY A 956 -47.80 62.44 0.48
C GLY A 956 -47.27 63.35 1.58
N GLY A 957 -46.72 64.51 1.21
CA GLY A 957 -46.30 65.56 2.15
C GLY A 957 -44.84 65.48 2.61
N MET A 958 -43.89 65.62 1.70
CA MET A 958 -42.52 66.01 2.08
C MET A 958 -42.49 67.53 2.39
N GLN A 959 -42.39 67.92 3.66
CA GLN A 959 -41.77 69.21 4.01
C GLN A 959 -40.26 68.98 4.14
N SER A 960 -39.45 69.88 3.55
CA SER A 960 -38.00 69.70 3.51
C SER A 960 -37.41 69.61 4.92
N GLY A 961 -36.91 68.43 5.27
CA GLY A 961 -35.98 68.20 6.37
C GLY A 961 -36.55 67.68 7.69
N LEU A 962 -37.24 66.51 7.70
CA LEU A 962 -37.06 65.41 8.71
C LEU A 962 -38.25 64.41 8.85
N ASN A 963 -39.33 64.49 8.06
CA ASN A 963 -40.49 63.58 8.17
C ASN A 963 -40.90 63.01 6.80
N VAL A 964 -41.13 61.69 6.69
CA VAL A 964 -41.53 61.04 5.44
C VAL A 964 -42.72 60.10 5.66
N LEU A 965 -43.88 60.46 5.12
CA LEU A 965 -45.02 59.56 4.96
C LEU A 965 -44.96 58.91 3.58
N ILE A 966 -44.91 57.58 3.52
CA ILE A 966 -44.93 56.82 2.26
C ILE A 966 -46.24 56.06 2.15
N GLU A 967 -47.06 56.47 1.19
CA GLU A 967 -48.17 55.65 0.71
C GLU A 967 -47.69 54.82 -0.49
N LEU A 968 -47.77 53.50 -0.35
CA LEU A 968 -47.57 52.59 -1.47
C LEU A 968 -48.90 52.50 -2.22
N ARG A 969 -48.87 52.79 -3.52
CA ARG A 969 -50.07 52.73 -4.38
C ARG A 969 -49.76 51.86 -5.60
N PRO A 970 -50.72 51.04 -6.06
CA PRO A 970 -50.61 50.47 -7.38
C PRO A 970 -50.60 51.59 -8.45
N PRO A 971 -49.97 51.37 -9.62
CA PRO A 971 -50.11 52.27 -10.76
C PRO A 971 -51.60 52.41 -11.11
N GLN A 972 -52.07 53.64 -11.37
CA GLN A 972 -53.46 53.92 -11.77
C GLN A 972 -53.75 53.49 -13.20
#